data_AF-A0A9W7GJL8-F1
#
_entry.id   AF-A0A9W7GJL8-F1
#
_cell.length_a   1.000
_cell.length_b   1.000
_cell.length_c   1.000
_cell.angle_alpha   90.00
_cell.angle_beta   90.00
_cell.angle_gamma   90.00
#
_symmetry.space_group_name_H-M   'P 1'
#
loop_
_entity.id
_entity.type
_entity.pdbx_description
1 polymer ?
#
loop_
_entity_poly.entity_id
_entity_poly.type
_entity_poly.pdbx_seq_one_letter_code
_entity_poly.pdbx_strand_id
1 'polypeptide(L)'
;MLPSTSSSSSSSGASKDLKACLKAAPKTLSTNEAKELCGSGAYKDEPSVCAKGLMKSAKSSHPFSAEEVVRFCKSARSHHPMDCVKSLHSKQSKFSVEAKAGLCKHESETSKNFECTQRLNKLPKSFPTDYPATFCSVSNPTAASAECIASLKLQFFSPDNAVTICQGASSKAPAELCANDKSISSSLNSDQIASLCPSSTTSDAPPKCFKKTPASFTADDSVRLCSGSPSTYPADCASAVDNKLKRKLGDGGSVALCRGAEGTGPAACAAAVPGKVSNATTLALCEGAASKNPAKCFKDSAKAMKNDEDLMVSLCKGSKSDIVMDCLLKAPFTMEAKNKAILCNGAQSTIPAECADFMWSSNLQVAAGTVDDAQLNEEHVVKLCSGVSSIAPALCYFQAPNSLSKANQEILCEGETNIHTEEKKGGGSGSASSKGKEVSMSAAAMCAKEGLKHNLDHNLVVRLCRSHVSVDTKDLILGPVACAVSAPFNFGPNQILDLCSGATNGFPSTCAKKVDNSFISSLKVKLCANSEDFTPVECINHLPSTVTQEDAVKLCAEAKSLTPAYCLNSLSTSRVTGRDISKCRKAVSAATTLELKEVDYEGDALLPGTNMVISLHLMDQYGQFRKWDNDTYVSAKLALKGSGGAVLEGKRVNVTENGVVSFDTLSVDKEGNFSLGFFVGQTVGEAEEIGEREEGGEKGGKAAASLRLRVGMDPTEARMAGVCHGLFDSFMCSAEDDEPVRLDNLEAVSLIPFPSSTKFMPCVDLLEEAGFMVTQSWIGDLWLRSSSGVEILGLGLITKDMGYWERLGLEVGSSKAQVKKAYFKKSLEWHPDRWVQHPHLRSKAANIFELISEAYRGLSGCLKMEGGEGEGEGGMC
;
A
#
# COMPACT_ATOMS: atom_id res chain seq x y z
N MET A 1 29.59 -9.23 46.10
CA MET A 1 29.92 -10.58 45.58
C MET A 1 28.72 -11.06 44.76
N LEU A 2 28.97 -11.57 43.54
CA LEU A 2 28.04 -11.96 42.46
C LEU A 2 27.07 -13.12 42.82
N PRO A 3 26.10 -13.52 41.96
CA PRO A 3 25.14 -12.73 41.16
C PRO A 3 23.69 -13.29 41.21
N SER A 4 22.69 -12.52 40.75
CA SER A 4 21.34 -13.00 40.43
C SER A 4 21.05 -12.90 38.93
N THR A 5 20.59 -14.02 38.36
CA THR A 5 20.18 -14.23 36.97
C THR A 5 18.75 -13.74 36.76
N SER A 6 18.49 -12.94 35.71
CA SER A 6 17.14 -12.65 35.21
C SER A 6 16.92 -13.35 33.87
N SER A 7 15.99 -14.30 33.89
CA SER A 7 15.48 -15.05 32.74
C SER A 7 14.36 -14.29 32.04
N SER A 8 14.36 -14.37 30.72
CA SER A 8 13.29 -14.04 29.79
C SER A 8 11.96 -14.72 30.13
N SER A 9 10.85 -14.02 29.95
CA SER A 9 9.49 -14.57 30.06
C SER A 9 8.77 -14.51 28.72
N SER A 10 8.32 -15.68 28.27
CA SER A 10 7.48 -15.93 27.12
C SER A 10 6.04 -16.24 27.56
N SER A 11 5.10 -16.10 26.62
CA SER A 11 3.63 -16.14 26.67
C SER A 11 2.94 -17.40 27.25
N SER A 12 3.53 -18.12 28.20
CA SER A 12 2.94 -19.32 28.84
C SER A 12 2.15 -19.06 30.14
N GLY A 13 2.01 -17.80 30.58
CA GLY A 13 1.40 -17.42 31.86
C GLY A 13 -0.12 -17.63 31.95
N ALA A 14 -0.88 -17.20 30.94
CA ALA A 14 -2.34 -17.16 31.01
C ALA A 14 -3.00 -18.55 31.15
N SER A 15 -2.43 -19.60 30.55
CA SER A 15 -2.95 -20.98 30.65
C SER A 15 -2.71 -21.61 32.03
N LYS A 16 -1.66 -21.19 32.75
CA LYS A 16 -1.35 -21.67 34.11
C LYS A 16 -2.27 -21.02 35.15
N ASP A 17 -2.57 -19.73 34.99
CA ASP A 17 -3.47 -18.99 35.88
C ASP A 17 -4.94 -19.42 35.70
N LEU A 18 -5.35 -19.76 34.47
CA LEU A 18 -6.68 -20.33 34.16
C LEU A 18 -6.90 -21.70 34.85
N LYS A 19 -5.89 -22.57 34.82
CA LYS A 19 -5.94 -23.87 35.53
C LYS A 19 -5.97 -23.72 37.04
N ALA A 20 -5.30 -22.70 37.57
CA ALA A 20 -5.29 -22.40 39.00
C ALA A 20 -6.63 -21.84 39.48
N CYS A 21 -7.26 -20.95 38.70
CA CYS A 21 -8.56 -20.36 39.01
C CYS A 21 -9.69 -21.40 38.97
N LEU A 22 -9.73 -22.27 37.95
CA LEU A 22 -10.73 -23.36 37.86
C LEU A 22 -10.56 -24.45 38.93
N LYS A 23 -9.34 -24.64 39.46
CA LYS A 23 -9.10 -25.53 40.62
C LYS A 23 -9.61 -24.96 41.94
N ALA A 24 -9.78 -23.65 42.03
CA ALA A 24 -10.21 -22.93 43.22
C ALA A 24 -11.73 -22.64 43.25
N ALA A 25 -12.46 -22.89 42.17
CA ALA A 25 -13.91 -22.72 42.12
C ALA A 25 -14.64 -23.69 43.08
N PRO A 26 -15.68 -23.25 43.81
CA PRO A 26 -16.42 -24.11 44.73
C PRO A 26 -17.06 -25.30 43.99
N LYS A 27 -17.04 -26.51 44.60
CA LYS A 27 -17.62 -27.75 44.04
C LYS A 27 -19.15 -27.76 43.90
N THR A 28 -19.81 -26.62 44.11
CA THR A 28 -21.28 -26.50 44.20
C THR A 28 -21.90 -25.55 43.16
N LEU A 29 -21.15 -25.13 42.14
CA LEU A 29 -21.71 -24.34 41.04
C LEU A 29 -22.83 -25.11 40.33
N SER A 30 -24.02 -24.50 40.26
CA SER A 30 -25.13 -25.05 39.50
C SER A 30 -24.86 -24.98 37.99
N THR A 31 -25.53 -25.83 37.22
CA THR A 31 -25.35 -25.88 35.75
C THR A 31 -25.66 -24.53 35.08
N ASN A 32 -26.54 -23.71 35.66
CA ASN A 32 -26.88 -22.39 35.12
C ASN A 32 -25.82 -21.34 35.46
N GLU A 33 -25.27 -21.34 36.68
CA GLU A 33 -24.18 -20.43 37.05
C GLU A 33 -22.90 -20.72 36.25
N ALA A 34 -22.63 -22.00 35.96
CA ALA A 34 -21.52 -22.40 35.09
C ALA A 34 -21.72 -21.93 33.63
N LYS A 35 -22.96 -21.96 33.13
CA LYS A 35 -23.34 -21.44 31.80
C LYS A 35 -23.15 -19.92 31.71
N GLU A 36 -23.54 -19.21 32.77
CA GLU A 36 -23.42 -17.75 32.84
C GLU A 36 -21.96 -17.31 32.96
N LEU A 37 -21.13 -18.05 33.72
CA LEU A 37 -19.70 -17.76 33.88
C LEU A 37 -18.95 -17.85 32.56
N CYS A 38 -19.16 -18.91 31.75
CA CYS A 38 -18.50 -19.04 30.44
C CYS A 38 -19.14 -18.15 29.35
N GLY A 39 -20.38 -17.67 29.54
CA GLY A 39 -21.06 -16.75 28.61
C GLY A 39 -20.75 -15.27 28.87
N SER A 40 -20.40 -14.91 30.10
CA SER A 40 -19.98 -13.56 30.48
C SER A 40 -18.62 -13.22 29.86
N GLY A 41 -18.47 -11.99 29.37
CA GLY A 41 -17.42 -11.57 28.43
C GLY A 41 -15.95 -11.70 28.87
N ALA A 42 -15.65 -12.30 30.02
CA ALA A 42 -14.31 -12.54 30.54
C ALA A 42 -13.52 -13.64 29.80
N TYR A 43 -14.18 -14.47 28.98
CA TYR A 43 -13.57 -15.67 28.39
C TYR A 43 -13.78 -15.81 26.87
N LYS A 44 -13.90 -14.69 26.15
CA LYS A 44 -14.16 -14.67 24.70
C LYS A 44 -13.07 -15.33 23.84
N ASP A 45 -11.87 -15.48 24.39
CA ASP A 45 -10.69 -15.91 23.64
C ASP A 45 -10.32 -17.39 23.81
N GLU A 46 -10.96 -18.17 24.71
CA GLU A 46 -10.77 -19.64 24.78
C GLU A 46 -12.01 -20.41 25.33
N PRO A 47 -13.20 -20.28 24.71
CA PRO A 47 -14.43 -20.91 25.22
C PRO A 47 -14.38 -22.44 25.28
N SER A 48 -13.62 -23.08 24.40
CA SER A 48 -13.42 -24.54 24.39
C SER A 48 -12.74 -25.06 25.67
N VAL A 49 -11.87 -24.26 26.29
CA VAL A 49 -11.15 -24.60 27.53
C VAL A 49 -12.08 -24.47 28.74
N CYS A 50 -12.89 -23.41 28.79
CA CYS A 50 -13.93 -23.21 29.82
C CYS A 50 -14.92 -24.40 29.83
N ALA A 51 -15.47 -24.74 28.65
CA ALA A 51 -16.43 -25.82 28.52
C ALA A 51 -15.84 -27.21 28.79
N LYS A 52 -14.59 -27.49 28.38
CA LYS A 52 -13.89 -28.74 28.77
C LYS A 52 -13.62 -28.83 30.27
N GLY A 53 -13.31 -27.71 30.92
CA GLY A 53 -13.14 -27.63 32.38
C GLY A 53 -14.42 -27.96 33.14
N LEU A 54 -15.56 -27.40 32.68
CA LEU A 54 -16.88 -27.67 33.25
C LEU A 54 -17.37 -29.11 33.01
N MET A 55 -17.12 -29.66 31.81
CA MET A 55 -17.49 -31.05 31.49
C MET A 55 -16.72 -32.08 32.32
N LYS A 56 -15.50 -31.75 32.78
CA LYS A 56 -14.71 -32.62 33.67
C LYS A 56 -15.13 -32.53 35.14
N SER A 57 -15.80 -31.46 35.55
CA SER A 57 -16.17 -31.19 36.94
C SER A 57 -17.65 -31.52 37.24
N ALA A 58 -18.51 -31.53 36.24
CA ALA A 58 -19.89 -32.02 36.36
C ALA A 58 -19.94 -33.56 36.39
N LYS A 59 -20.54 -34.14 37.44
CA LYS A 59 -20.75 -35.60 37.56
C LYS A 59 -21.86 -36.15 36.64
N SER A 60 -22.61 -35.31 35.92
CA SER A 60 -23.67 -35.75 35.02
C SER A 60 -23.17 -35.90 33.58
N SER A 61 -23.58 -36.98 32.92
CA SER A 61 -23.32 -37.21 31.50
C SER A 61 -24.15 -36.24 30.65
N HIS A 62 -23.53 -35.14 30.21
CA HIS A 62 -23.99 -34.18 29.20
C HIS A 62 -24.90 -33.02 29.68
N PRO A 63 -24.31 -31.89 30.13
CA PRO A 63 -25.06 -30.68 30.52
C PRO A 63 -25.47 -29.74 29.36
N PHE A 64 -25.14 -30.05 28.10
CA PHE A 64 -25.43 -29.20 26.93
C PHE A 64 -26.06 -29.99 25.77
N SER A 65 -27.10 -29.43 25.16
CA SER A 65 -27.68 -29.88 23.88
C SER A 65 -26.81 -29.49 22.67
N ALA A 66 -27.02 -30.14 21.52
CA ALA A 66 -26.26 -29.86 20.30
C ALA A 66 -26.43 -28.39 19.85
N GLU A 67 -27.63 -27.84 20.00
CA GLU A 67 -27.97 -26.47 19.68
C GLU A 67 -27.29 -25.48 20.64
N GLU A 68 -27.14 -25.82 21.92
CA GLU A 68 -26.39 -25.02 22.89
C GLU A 68 -24.89 -25.01 22.60
N VAL A 69 -24.32 -26.15 22.17
CA VAL A 69 -22.90 -26.23 21.76
C VAL A 69 -22.66 -25.36 20.52
N VAL A 70 -23.56 -25.39 19.54
CA VAL A 70 -23.46 -24.52 18.35
C VAL A 70 -23.58 -23.05 18.73
N ARG A 71 -24.52 -22.68 19.59
CA ARG A 71 -24.68 -21.30 20.06
C ARG A 71 -23.44 -20.81 20.79
N PHE A 72 -22.82 -21.67 21.61
CA PHE A 72 -21.61 -21.36 22.36
C PHE A 72 -20.37 -21.22 21.48
N CYS A 73 -20.17 -22.13 20.51
CA CYS A 73 -19.04 -22.06 19.59
C CYS A 73 -19.15 -20.89 18.59
N LYS A 74 -20.37 -20.41 18.29
CA LYS A 74 -20.58 -19.20 17.47
C LYS A 74 -20.08 -17.90 18.12
N SER A 75 -19.94 -17.86 19.44
CA SER A 75 -19.47 -16.66 20.16
C SER A 75 -17.95 -16.58 20.37
N ALA A 76 -17.18 -17.58 19.90
CA ALA A 76 -15.73 -17.63 20.03
C ALA A 76 -15.04 -16.69 19.01
N ARG A 77 -14.09 -15.85 19.45
CA ARG A 77 -13.39 -14.91 18.55
C ARG A 77 -12.04 -15.42 18.02
N SER A 78 -11.42 -16.39 18.70
CA SER A 78 -10.02 -16.79 18.50
C SER A 78 -9.82 -18.20 17.91
N HIS A 79 -10.89 -19.01 17.82
CA HIS A 79 -10.83 -20.37 17.31
C HIS A 79 -11.92 -20.59 16.27
N HIS A 80 -11.56 -21.30 15.19
CA HIS A 80 -12.50 -21.72 14.16
C HIS A 80 -13.71 -22.42 14.84
N PRO A 81 -14.97 -22.02 14.58
CA PRO A 81 -16.15 -22.58 15.25
C PRO A 81 -16.21 -24.11 15.15
N MET A 82 -15.66 -24.67 14.07
CA MET A 82 -15.57 -26.11 13.85
C MET A 82 -14.57 -26.82 14.78
N ASP A 83 -13.47 -26.19 15.15
CA ASP A 83 -12.51 -26.78 16.08
C ASP A 83 -13.01 -26.68 17.52
N CYS A 84 -13.78 -25.64 17.85
CA CYS A 84 -14.59 -25.58 19.07
C CYS A 84 -15.57 -26.76 19.13
N VAL A 85 -16.35 -27.02 18.07
CA VAL A 85 -17.30 -28.14 18.02
C VAL A 85 -16.61 -29.50 18.09
N LYS A 86 -15.51 -29.72 17.35
CA LYS A 86 -14.68 -30.94 17.42
C LYS A 86 -14.18 -31.20 18.84
N SER A 87 -13.76 -30.14 19.53
CA SER A 87 -13.18 -30.23 20.86
C SER A 87 -14.22 -30.53 21.96
N LEU A 88 -15.49 -30.21 21.71
CA LEU A 88 -16.60 -30.40 22.64
C LEU A 88 -17.46 -31.63 22.36
N HIS A 89 -17.42 -32.18 21.13
CA HIS A 89 -18.28 -33.29 20.76
C HIS A 89 -17.56 -34.32 19.88
N SER A 90 -17.35 -35.54 20.41
CA SER A 90 -16.67 -36.64 19.69
C SER A 90 -17.55 -37.35 18.66
N LYS A 91 -18.84 -36.99 18.53
CA LYS A 91 -19.78 -37.55 17.53
C LYS A 91 -20.43 -36.42 16.73
N GLN A 92 -19.84 -36.07 15.58
CA GLN A 92 -20.28 -35.00 14.67
C GLN A 92 -21.53 -35.36 13.82
N SER A 93 -21.93 -36.63 13.78
CA SER A 93 -23.00 -37.12 12.91
C SER A 93 -24.41 -36.67 13.31
N LYS A 94 -24.57 -36.03 14.47
CA LYS A 94 -25.88 -35.62 15.01
C LYS A 94 -26.28 -34.16 14.70
N PHE A 95 -25.39 -33.37 14.08
CA PHE A 95 -25.74 -32.00 13.67
C PHE A 95 -26.50 -32.00 12.34
N SER A 96 -27.60 -31.25 12.26
CA SER A 96 -28.31 -31.00 11.00
C SER A 96 -27.41 -30.26 10.00
N VAL A 97 -27.75 -30.33 8.71
CA VAL A 97 -27.00 -29.64 7.65
C VAL A 97 -27.09 -28.12 7.83
N GLU A 98 -28.23 -27.60 8.28
CA GLU A 98 -28.42 -26.17 8.58
C GLU A 98 -27.56 -25.72 9.77
N ALA A 99 -27.42 -26.56 10.80
CA ALA A 99 -26.56 -26.26 11.95
C ALA A 99 -25.07 -26.19 11.54
N LYS A 100 -24.64 -27.04 10.60
CA LYS A 100 -23.29 -27.03 10.02
C LYS A 100 -23.05 -25.81 9.15
N ALA A 101 -23.98 -25.46 8.25
CA ALA A 101 -23.89 -24.26 7.42
C ALA A 101 -23.87 -22.97 8.26
N GLY A 102 -24.66 -22.93 9.34
CA GLY A 102 -24.70 -21.80 10.26
C GLY A 102 -23.40 -21.57 11.04
N LEU A 103 -22.50 -22.56 11.13
CA LEU A 103 -21.19 -22.41 11.79
C LEU A 103 -20.17 -21.66 10.90
N CYS A 104 -20.30 -21.73 9.57
CA CYS A 104 -19.40 -21.04 8.63
C CYS A 104 -19.92 -19.64 8.21
N LYS A 105 -20.98 -19.10 8.85
CA LYS A 105 -21.63 -17.84 8.42
C LYS A 105 -20.99 -16.55 8.98
N HIS A 106 -20.17 -16.66 10.03
CA HIS A 106 -19.75 -15.50 10.84
C HIS A 106 -18.25 -15.14 10.75
N GLU A 107 -17.48 -15.74 9.85
CA GLU A 107 -16.08 -15.32 9.67
C GLU A 107 -16.00 -14.12 8.73
N SER A 108 -15.32 -13.07 9.20
CA SER A 108 -15.09 -11.82 8.46
C SER A 108 -14.04 -11.95 7.37
N GLU A 109 -13.24 -13.01 7.39
CA GLU A 109 -12.20 -13.30 6.41
C GLU A 109 -12.69 -14.33 5.38
N THR A 110 -12.66 -13.95 4.11
CA THR A 110 -13.14 -14.73 2.97
C THR A 110 -12.40 -16.05 2.76
N SER A 111 -11.10 -16.09 3.04
CA SER A 111 -10.26 -17.30 2.92
C SER A 111 -10.63 -18.39 3.95
N LYS A 112 -11.00 -17.99 5.18
CA LYS A 112 -11.36 -18.93 6.26
C LYS A 112 -12.76 -19.54 6.07
N ASN A 113 -13.70 -18.75 5.51
CA ASN A 113 -14.99 -19.28 5.05
C ASN A 113 -14.82 -20.36 3.96
N PHE A 114 -13.86 -20.16 3.05
CA PHE A 114 -13.54 -21.12 1.99
C PHE A 114 -12.95 -22.43 2.56
N GLU A 115 -12.04 -22.34 3.53
CA GLU A 115 -11.48 -23.52 4.19
C GLU A 115 -12.53 -24.28 5.03
N CYS A 116 -13.42 -23.56 5.72
CA CYS A 116 -14.60 -24.11 6.41
C CYS A 116 -15.46 -24.93 5.43
N THR A 117 -15.62 -24.42 4.20
CA THR A 117 -16.41 -25.03 3.12
C THR A 117 -15.74 -26.28 2.55
N GLN A 118 -14.44 -26.24 2.26
CA GLN A 118 -13.71 -27.42 1.77
C GLN A 118 -13.77 -28.59 2.76
N ARG A 119 -13.72 -28.28 4.07
CA ARG A 119 -13.82 -29.30 5.12
C ARG A 119 -15.23 -29.91 5.23
N LEU A 120 -16.27 -29.20 4.79
CA LEU A 120 -17.65 -29.71 4.71
C LEU A 120 -17.93 -30.54 3.44
N ASN A 121 -17.16 -30.37 2.36
CA ASN A 121 -17.35 -31.04 1.06
C ASN A 121 -17.06 -32.55 1.03
N LYS A 122 -16.75 -33.19 2.17
CA LYS A 122 -16.73 -34.67 2.29
C LYS A 122 -18.14 -35.25 2.50
N LEU A 123 -19.13 -34.81 1.72
CA LEU A 123 -20.53 -35.24 1.80
C LEU A 123 -20.98 -35.98 0.51
N PRO A 124 -22.00 -36.85 0.57
CA PRO A 124 -22.35 -37.78 -0.51
C PRO A 124 -22.86 -37.09 -1.79
N LYS A 125 -22.66 -37.78 -2.93
CA LYS A 125 -22.83 -37.31 -4.33
C LYS A 125 -24.23 -36.85 -4.77
N SER A 126 -25.24 -36.89 -3.91
CA SER A 126 -26.62 -36.49 -4.27
C SER A 126 -26.98 -35.15 -3.62
N PHE A 127 -26.63 -34.05 -4.30
CA PHE A 127 -27.08 -32.71 -3.93
C PHE A 127 -28.20 -32.26 -4.90
N PRO A 128 -29.26 -31.62 -4.40
CA PRO A 128 -30.24 -30.91 -5.25
C PRO A 128 -29.56 -29.78 -6.04
N THR A 129 -29.95 -29.58 -7.30
CA THR A 129 -29.35 -28.62 -8.25
C THR A 129 -29.46 -27.15 -7.83
N ASP A 130 -30.37 -26.82 -6.92
CA ASP A 130 -30.65 -25.43 -6.52
C ASP A 130 -29.84 -24.97 -5.28
N TYR A 131 -29.18 -25.92 -4.62
CA TYR A 131 -28.45 -25.68 -3.38
C TYR A 131 -27.11 -24.94 -3.56
N PRO A 132 -26.30 -25.21 -4.61
CA PRO A 132 -25.05 -24.48 -4.84
C PRO A 132 -25.26 -22.96 -5.04
N ALA A 133 -26.35 -22.56 -5.68
CA ALA A 133 -26.69 -21.15 -5.90
C ALA A 133 -27.06 -20.45 -4.58
N THR A 134 -27.91 -21.10 -3.77
CA THR A 134 -28.28 -20.62 -2.41
C THR A 134 -27.05 -20.55 -1.49
N PHE A 135 -26.06 -21.43 -1.71
CA PHE A 135 -24.85 -21.46 -0.92
C PHE A 135 -23.89 -20.31 -1.27
N CYS A 136 -23.57 -20.11 -2.57
CA CYS A 136 -22.71 -19.00 -3.00
C CYS A 136 -23.38 -17.61 -2.79
N SER A 137 -24.71 -17.53 -2.74
CA SER A 137 -25.42 -16.26 -2.46
C SER A 137 -25.42 -15.86 -0.98
N VAL A 138 -25.13 -16.79 -0.05
CA VAL A 138 -25.14 -16.54 1.40
C VAL A 138 -23.78 -16.11 1.95
N SER A 139 -22.69 -16.37 1.21
CA SER A 139 -21.37 -15.78 1.49
C SER A 139 -21.33 -14.30 1.09
N ASN A 140 -20.80 -13.43 1.95
CA ASN A 140 -20.75 -11.97 1.80
C ASN A 140 -20.44 -11.52 0.34
N PRO A 141 -21.22 -10.59 -0.26
CA PRO A 141 -21.35 -10.44 -1.71
C PRO A 141 -20.16 -9.79 -2.46
N THR A 142 -19.00 -9.61 -1.83
CA THR A 142 -17.96 -8.76 -2.43
C THR A 142 -16.96 -9.52 -3.30
N ALA A 143 -16.33 -10.58 -2.77
CA ALA A 143 -15.29 -11.36 -3.48
C ALA A 143 -15.53 -12.88 -3.47
N ALA A 144 -16.18 -13.41 -2.43
CA ALA A 144 -16.32 -14.85 -2.22
C ALA A 144 -17.20 -15.55 -3.27
N SER A 145 -18.22 -14.87 -3.81
CA SER A 145 -19.15 -15.46 -4.77
C SER A 145 -18.46 -15.86 -6.08
N ALA A 146 -17.44 -15.11 -6.49
CA ALA A 146 -16.67 -15.32 -7.70
C ALA A 146 -15.73 -16.53 -7.61
N GLU A 147 -15.00 -16.62 -6.50
CA GLU A 147 -14.12 -17.74 -6.19
C GLU A 147 -14.92 -19.03 -5.92
N CYS A 148 -16.12 -18.89 -5.32
CA CYS A 148 -17.11 -19.97 -5.17
C CYS A 148 -17.50 -20.54 -6.53
N ILE A 149 -17.86 -19.68 -7.49
CA ILE A 149 -18.18 -20.07 -8.88
C ILE A 149 -16.99 -20.76 -9.55
N ALA A 150 -15.80 -20.15 -9.50
CA ALA A 150 -14.60 -20.68 -10.15
C ALA A 150 -14.21 -22.07 -9.62
N SER A 151 -14.45 -22.33 -8.33
CA SER A 151 -14.09 -23.59 -7.66
C SER A 151 -15.08 -24.72 -7.90
N LEU A 152 -16.36 -24.42 -8.15
CA LEU A 152 -17.42 -25.44 -8.19
C LEU A 152 -17.54 -26.21 -9.53
N LYS A 153 -16.70 -25.90 -10.54
CA LYS A 153 -16.82 -26.40 -11.93
C LYS A 153 -18.25 -26.26 -12.46
N LEU A 154 -18.45 -25.25 -13.30
CA LEU A 154 -19.73 -24.68 -13.71
C LEU A 154 -20.77 -25.59 -14.40
N GLN A 155 -20.45 -26.86 -14.66
CA GLN A 155 -21.37 -27.85 -15.22
C GLN A 155 -22.64 -28.12 -14.36
N PHE A 156 -22.73 -27.54 -13.17
CA PHE A 156 -23.84 -27.73 -12.22
C PHE A 156 -24.81 -26.56 -12.12
N PHE A 157 -24.62 -25.46 -12.85
CA PHE A 157 -25.50 -24.30 -12.79
C PHE A 157 -26.35 -24.16 -14.06
N SER A 158 -27.64 -23.87 -13.90
CA SER A 158 -28.45 -23.35 -14.99
C SER A 158 -28.00 -21.93 -15.36
N PRO A 159 -28.24 -21.47 -16.60
CA PRO A 159 -27.94 -20.09 -17.00
C PRO A 159 -28.56 -19.04 -16.07
N ASP A 160 -29.79 -19.27 -15.59
CA ASP A 160 -30.48 -18.36 -14.67
C ASP A 160 -29.83 -18.29 -13.28
N ASN A 161 -29.31 -19.42 -12.79
CA ASN A 161 -28.57 -19.46 -11.53
C ASN A 161 -27.21 -18.76 -11.66
N ALA A 162 -26.53 -18.91 -12.80
CA ALA A 162 -25.30 -18.17 -13.06
C ALA A 162 -25.54 -16.65 -13.08
N VAL A 163 -26.61 -16.19 -13.74
CA VAL A 163 -27.00 -14.77 -13.77
C VAL A 163 -27.26 -14.24 -12.35
N THR A 164 -28.03 -14.98 -11.55
CA THR A 164 -28.39 -14.59 -10.18
C THR A 164 -27.15 -14.44 -9.28
N ILE A 165 -26.17 -15.33 -9.40
CA ILE A 165 -24.95 -15.27 -8.59
C ILE A 165 -24.03 -14.14 -9.09
N CYS A 166 -23.89 -13.95 -10.40
CA CYS A 166 -23.04 -12.90 -10.97
C CYS A 166 -23.62 -11.48 -10.71
N GLN A 167 -24.95 -11.29 -10.67
CA GLN A 167 -25.58 -9.98 -10.39
C GLN A 167 -25.32 -9.45 -8.97
N GLY A 168 -25.05 -10.32 -8.00
CA GLY A 168 -24.80 -9.93 -6.61
C GLY A 168 -23.36 -9.53 -6.30
N ALA A 169 -22.41 -9.71 -7.21
CA ALA A 169 -20.99 -9.49 -6.93
C ALA A 169 -20.56 -8.03 -7.18
N SER A 170 -19.96 -7.41 -6.16
CA SER A 170 -19.54 -5.99 -6.20
C SER A 170 -18.09 -5.77 -6.70
N SER A 171 -17.38 -6.83 -7.09
CA SER A 171 -15.99 -6.79 -7.58
C SER A 171 -15.89 -7.02 -9.09
N LYS A 172 -14.67 -7.06 -9.67
CA LYS A 172 -14.39 -7.29 -11.11
C LYS A 172 -14.95 -8.61 -11.68
N ALA A 173 -15.40 -9.50 -10.81
CA ALA A 173 -15.76 -10.87 -11.12
C ALA A 173 -16.92 -11.07 -12.12
N PRO A 174 -18.06 -10.34 -12.08
CA PRO A 174 -19.15 -10.60 -13.01
C PRO A 174 -18.73 -10.42 -14.47
N ALA A 175 -17.87 -9.43 -14.73
CA ALA A 175 -17.37 -9.14 -16.06
C ALA A 175 -16.19 -10.03 -16.47
N GLU A 176 -15.28 -10.35 -15.54
CA GLU A 176 -14.11 -11.16 -15.89
C GLU A 176 -14.39 -12.66 -15.93
N LEU A 177 -15.25 -13.20 -15.06
CA LEU A 177 -15.59 -14.63 -15.04
C LEU A 177 -16.76 -14.96 -15.99
N CYS A 178 -17.88 -14.24 -15.88
CA CYS A 178 -19.11 -14.64 -16.57
C CYS A 178 -19.09 -14.25 -18.07
N ALA A 179 -18.36 -13.21 -18.46
CA ALA A 179 -18.27 -12.78 -19.87
C ALA A 179 -17.04 -13.32 -20.63
N ASN A 180 -15.93 -13.65 -19.98
CA ASN A 180 -14.74 -14.18 -20.68
C ASN A 180 -14.79 -15.69 -20.90
N ASP A 181 -15.53 -16.44 -20.08
CA ASP A 181 -15.68 -17.88 -20.29
C ASP A 181 -16.59 -18.15 -21.51
N LYS A 182 -16.02 -18.75 -22.55
CA LYS A 182 -16.74 -19.10 -23.79
C LYS A 182 -17.91 -20.06 -23.54
N SER A 183 -17.83 -20.90 -22.51
CA SER A 183 -18.90 -21.85 -22.17
C SER A 183 -20.13 -21.15 -21.59
N ILE A 184 -19.93 -20.06 -20.85
CA ILE A 184 -21.01 -19.27 -20.24
C ILE A 184 -21.55 -18.27 -21.26
N SER A 185 -20.68 -17.48 -21.88
CA SER A 185 -21.06 -16.40 -22.81
C SER A 185 -21.81 -16.89 -24.04
N SER A 186 -21.61 -18.14 -24.48
CA SER A 186 -22.39 -18.75 -25.56
C SER A 186 -23.78 -19.23 -25.13
N SER A 187 -24.02 -19.40 -23.83
CA SER A 187 -25.31 -19.81 -23.26
C SER A 187 -26.19 -18.64 -22.82
N LEU A 188 -25.61 -17.44 -22.70
CA LEU A 188 -26.32 -16.23 -22.32
C LEU A 188 -26.84 -15.48 -23.56
N ASN A 189 -28.10 -15.05 -23.51
CA ASN A 189 -28.65 -14.17 -24.55
C ASN A 189 -28.20 -12.70 -24.34
N SER A 190 -28.44 -11.84 -25.33
CA SER A 190 -28.03 -10.42 -25.29
C SER A 190 -28.62 -9.67 -24.09
N ASP A 191 -29.86 -9.97 -23.69
CA ASP A 191 -30.52 -9.37 -22.52
C ASP A 191 -29.84 -9.76 -21.20
N GLN A 192 -29.47 -11.03 -21.04
CA GLN A 192 -28.77 -11.53 -19.87
C GLN A 192 -27.39 -10.87 -19.74
N ILE A 193 -26.64 -10.75 -20.85
CA ILE A 193 -25.34 -10.05 -20.88
C ILE A 193 -25.51 -8.57 -20.53
N ALA A 194 -26.51 -7.89 -21.11
CA ALA A 194 -26.80 -6.49 -20.84
C ALA A 194 -27.23 -6.23 -19.39
N SER A 195 -27.83 -7.22 -18.71
CA SER A 195 -28.20 -7.10 -17.29
C SER A 195 -27.04 -7.32 -16.31
N LEU A 196 -25.99 -8.04 -16.73
CA LEU A 196 -24.91 -8.47 -15.85
C LEU A 196 -23.83 -7.41 -15.66
N CYS A 197 -23.37 -6.78 -16.73
CA CYS A 197 -22.20 -5.89 -16.68
C CYS A 197 -22.43 -4.50 -16.08
N PRO A 198 -23.63 -3.88 -16.10
CA PRO A 198 -23.84 -2.56 -15.48
C PRO A 198 -23.72 -2.57 -13.95
N SER A 199 -23.85 -3.74 -13.31
CA SER A 199 -23.88 -3.91 -11.85
C SER A 199 -22.54 -3.63 -11.14
N SER A 200 -21.43 -3.50 -11.88
CA SER A 200 -20.11 -3.26 -11.30
C SER A 200 -19.88 -1.77 -11.04
N THR A 201 -19.92 -1.38 -9.76
CA THR A 201 -19.74 0.02 -9.35
C THR A 201 -18.28 0.49 -9.31
N THR A 202 -17.30 -0.39 -9.51
CA THR A 202 -15.88 -0.09 -9.24
C THR A 202 -14.89 -0.45 -10.35
N SER A 203 -15.35 -0.86 -11.55
CA SER A 203 -14.43 -1.41 -12.55
C SER A 203 -14.62 -0.93 -13.99
N ASP A 204 -13.55 -1.07 -14.77
CA ASP A 204 -13.48 -1.00 -16.23
C ASP A 204 -14.24 -2.14 -16.95
N ALA A 205 -15.25 -2.71 -16.28
CA ALA A 205 -16.01 -3.88 -16.72
C ALA A 205 -16.88 -3.59 -17.94
N PRO A 206 -17.71 -2.52 -17.98
CA PRO A 206 -18.61 -2.32 -19.11
C PRO A 206 -17.87 -2.20 -20.46
N PRO A 207 -16.75 -1.45 -20.58
CA PRO A 207 -15.98 -1.42 -21.82
C PRO A 207 -15.35 -2.76 -22.19
N LYS A 208 -14.89 -3.56 -21.21
CA LYS A 208 -14.33 -4.90 -21.44
C LYS A 208 -15.41 -5.90 -21.87
N CYS A 209 -16.57 -5.88 -21.21
CA CYS A 209 -17.75 -6.67 -21.59
C CYS A 209 -18.18 -6.34 -23.02
N PHE A 210 -18.28 -5.04 -23.34
CA PHE A 210 -18.71 -4.57 -24.65
C PHE A 210 -17.85 -5.15 -25.78
N LYS A 211 -16.52 -5.13 -25.62
CA LYS A 211 -15.55 -5.69 -26.58
C LYS A 211 -15.71 -7.21 -26.82
N LYS A 212 -16.41 -7.92 -25.95
CA LYS A 212 -16.64 -9.37 -26.02
C LYS A 212 -18.08 -9.73 -26.38
N THR A 213 -18.96 -8.74 -26.58
CA THR A 213 -20.35 -8.99 -26.96
C THR A 213 -20.45 -9.71 -28.32
N PRO A 214 -21.43 -10.63 -28.48
CA PRO A 214 -21.66 -11.29 -29.76
C PRO A 214 -22.14 -10.29 -30.82
N ALA A 215 -21.94 -10.62 -32.10
CA ALA A 215 -22.32 -9.75 -33.23
C ALA A 215 -23.83 -9.44 -33.33
N SER A 216 -24.68 -10.15 -32.56
CA SER A 216 -26.12 -9.91 -32.43
C SER A 216 -26.48 -8.76 -31.50
N PHE A 217 -25.52 -8.17 -30.78
CA PHE A 217 -25.76 -7.08 -29.83
C PHE A 217 -26.27 -5.83 -30.56
N THR A 218 -27.42 -5.30 -30.11
CA THR A 218 -28.04 -4.15 -30.74
C THR A 218 -27.48 -2.82 -30.23
N ALA A 219 -27.80 -1.73 -30.91
CA ALA A 219 -27.49 -0.37 -30.45
C ALA A 219 -28.10 -0.10 -29.06
N ASP A 220 -29.34 -0.55 -28.83
CA ASP A 220 -30.03 -0.36 -27.55
C ASP A 220 -29.40 -1.20 -26.42
N ASP A 221 -28.95 -2.41 -26.72
CA ASP A 221 -28.21 -3.24 -25.76
C ASP A 221 -26.89 -2.58 -25.37
N SER A 222 -26.23 -1.89 -26.32
CA SER A 222 -24.99 -1.15 -26.10
C SER A 222 -25.20 0.04 -25.17
N VAL A 223 -26.30 0.77 -25.38
CA VAL A 223 -26.72 1.85 -24.48
C VAL A 223 -26.99 1.30 -23.09
N ARG A 224 -27.80 0.24 -22.95
CA ARG A 224 -28.10 -0.38 -21.65
C ARG A 224 -26.86 -0.86 -20.90
N LEU A 225 -25.88 -1.41 -21.63
CA LEU A 225 -24.64 -1.92 -21.04
C LEU A 225 -23.76 -0.81 -20.45
N CYS A 226 -23.68 0.34 -21.13
CA CYS A 226 -22.70 1.38 -20.82
C CYS A 226 -23.31 2.60 -20.10
N SER A 227 -24.63 2.82 -20.21
CA SER A 227 -25.32 3.90 -19.50
C SER A 227 -25.35 3.64 -18.00
N GLY A 228 -25.01 4.65 -17.19
CA GLY A 228 -25.05 4.57 -15.72
C GLY A 228 -23.76 4.07 -15.05
N SER A 229 -22.70 3.78 -15.81
CA SER A 229 -21.39 3.48 -15.23
C SER A 229 -20.75 4.78 -14.69
N PRO A 230 -20.30 4.83 -13.43
CA PRO A 230 -19.62 6.02 -12.91
C PRO A 230 -18.27 6.21 -13.62
N SER A 231 -17.68 7.41 -13.53
CA SER A 231 -16.37 7.77 -14.12
C SER A 231 -16.35 7.87 -15.67
N THR A 232 -15.20 7.59 -16.29
CA THR A 232 -14.91 7.75 -17.73
C THR A 232 -15.38 6.60 -18.60
N TYR A 233 -15.89 5.52 -18.02
CA TYR A 233 -16.20 4.29 -18.74
C TYR A 233 -17.25 4.41 -19.84
N PRO A 234 -18.29 5.26 -19.74
CA PRO A 234 -19.19 5.49 -20.86
C PRO A 234 -18.45 6.01 -22.10
N ALA A 235 -17.36 6.77 -21.93
CA ALA A 235 -16.52 7.26 -23.03
C ALA A 235 -15.64 6.15 -23.64
N ASP A 236 -15.12 5.26 -22.81
CA ASP A 236 -14.37 4.08 -23.28
C ASP A 236 -15.29 3.14 -24.06
N CYS A 237 -16.53 2.96 -23.59
CA CYS A 237 -17.59 2.27 -24.33
C CYS A 237 -17.85 2.95 -25.69
N ALA A 238 -18.08 4.27 -25.70
CA ALA A 238 -18.30 5.05 -26.93
C ALA A 238 -17.16 4.90 -27.93
N SER A 239 -15.93 4.87 -27.43
CA SER A 239 -14.73 4.65 -28.22
C SER A 239 -14.68 3.24 -28.81
N ALA A 240 -15.11 2.24 -28.05
CA ALA A 240 -15.12 0.82 -28.44
C ALA A 240 -16.25 0.45 -29.40
N VAL A 241 -17.31 1.26 -29.52
CA VAL A 241 -18.38 1.01 -30.50
C VAL A 241 -17.81 1.03 -31.93
N ASP A 242 -18.05 -0.04 -32.68
CA ASP A 242 -17.59 -0.13 -34.06
C ASP A 242 -18.29 0.91 -34.96
N ASN A 243 -17.72 1.18 -36.12
CA ASN A 243 -18.27 2.18 -37.06
C ASN A 243 -19.66 1.81 -37.61
N LYS A 244 -20.07 0.54 -37.52
CA LYS A 244 -21.36 0.04 -38.05
C LYS A 244 -22.48 0.29 -37.05
N LEU A 245 -22.24 0.06 -35.76
CA LEU A 245 -23.15 0.40 -34.68
C LEU A 245 -23.22 1.92 -34.49
N LYS A 246 -22.10 2.65 -34.61
CA LYS A 246 -22.08 4.13 -34.52
C LYS A 246 -23.08 4.80 -35.46
N ARG A 247 -23.22 4.28 -36.69
CA ARG A 247 -24.22 4.78 -37.66
C ARG A 247 -25.67 4.48 -37.26
N LYS A 248 -25.90 3.43 -36.45
CA LYS A 248 -27.24 3.02 -35.99
C LYS A 248 -27.68 3.71 -34.70
N LEU A 249 -26.74 4.10 -33.82
CA LEU A 249 -27.05 4.82 -32.58
C LEU A 249 -27.65 6.21 -32.82
N GLY A 250 -27.17 6.92 -33.86
CA GLY A 250 -27.55 8.32 -34.10
C GLY A 250 -27.17 9.25 -32.93
N ASP A 251 -27.61 10.51 -33.01
CA ASP A 251 -27.34 11.53 -31.98
C ASP A 251 -27.96 11.14 -30.63
N GLY A 252 -29.22 10.70 -30.64
CA GLY A 252 -29.93 10.31 -29.42
C GLY A 252 -29.31 9.11 -28.71
N GLY A 253 -28.88 8.08 -29.46
CA GLY A 253 -28.20 6.93 -28.89
C GLY A 253 -26.82 7.27 -28.32
N SER A 254 -26.10 8.21 -28.95
CA SER A 254 -24.80 8.67 -28.45
C SER A 254 -24.93 9.41 -27.11
N VAL A 255 -25.97 10.23 -26.94
CA VAL A 255 -26.28 10.86 -25.65
C VAL A 255 -26.67 9.82 -24.60
N ALA A 256 -27.53 8.88 -24.97
CA ALA A 256 -28.00 7.85 -24.05
C ALA A 256 -26.84 6.95 -23.56
N LEU A 257 -25.90 6.61 -24.45
CA LEU A 257 -24.70 5.82 -24.11
C LEU A 257 -23.83 6.53 -23.05
N CYS A 258 -23.72 7.84 -23.14
CA CYS A 258 -22.85 8.66 -22.30
C CYS A 258 -23.55 9.23 -21.05
N ARG A 259 -24.85 8.94 -20.89
CA ARG A 259 -25.64 9.42 -19.75
C ARG A 259 -25.17 8.77 -18.45
N GLY A 260 -24.84 9.60 -17.47
CA GLY A 260 -24.34 9.16 -16.16
C GLY A 260 -22.82 9.07 -16.04
N ALA A 261 -22.07 9.48 -17.07
CA ALA A 261 -20.62 9.62 -16.96
C ALA A 261 -20.27 10.71 -15.93
N GLU A 262 -19.35 10.41 -15.02
CA GLU A 262 -18.90 11.35 -13.99
C GLU A 262 -17.47 11.82 -14.26
N GLY A 263 -17.05 12.89 -13.58
CA GLY A 263 -15.70 13.44 -13.75
C GLY A 263 -15.42 13.83 -15.21
N THR A 264 -14.29 13.38 -15.76
CA THR A 264 -13.88 13.66 -17.15
C THR A 264 -14.67 12.87 -18.20
N GLY A 265 -15.57 11.97 -17.76
CA GLY A 265 -16.33 11.07 -18.62
C GLY A 265 -17.18 11.77 -19.68
N PRO A 266 -18.01 12.78 -19.36
CA PRO A 266 -18.80 13.51 -20.34
C PRO A 266 -17.97 14.14 -21.47
N ALA A 267 -16.84 14.78 -21.13
CA ALA A 267 -15.96 15.40 -22.12
C ALA A 267 -15.23 14.35 -22.97
N ALA A 268 -14.76 13.26 -22.34
CA ALA A 268 -14.19 12.12 -23.07
C ALA A 268 -15.22 11.48 -24.01
N CYS A 269 -16.49 11.43 -23.60
CA CYS A 269 -17.61 10.94 -24.40
C CYS A 269 -17.85 11.81 -25.63
N ALA A 270 -17.92 13.13 -25.46
CA ALA A 270 -18.05 14.07 -26.57
C ALA A 270 -16.88 13.93 -27.57
N ALA A 271 -15.66 13.72 -27.08
CA ALA A 271 -14.49 13.48 -27.93
C ALA A 271 -14.50 12.09 -28.61
N ALA A 272 -15.03 11.07 -27.93
CA ALA A 272 -15.09 9.68 -28.39
C ALA A 272 -16.17 9.41 -29.45
N VAL A 273 -17.07 10.38 -29.69
CA VAL A 273 -18.10 10.32 -30.74
C VAL A 273 -17.65 11.18 -31.94
N PRO A 274 -16.77 10.68 -32.82
CA PRO A 274 -16.30 11.46 -33.96
C PRO A 274 -17.38 11.58 -35.04
N GLY A 275 -17.72 12.83 -35.39
CA GLY A 275 -18.43 13.19 -36.61
C GLY A 275 -19.95 13.13 -36.52
N LYS A 276 -20.58 14.32 -36.49
CA LYS A 276 -22.02 14.63 -36.65
C LYS A 276 -22.90 14.64 -35.40
N VAL A 277 -22.39 14.68 -34.18
CA VAL A 277 -23.24 15.13 -33.07
C VAL A 277 -23.51 16.63 -33.22
N SER A 278 -24.78 17.02 -33.22
CA SER A 278 -25.16 18.43 -33.27
C SER A 278 -24.59 19.21 -32.09
N ASN A 279 -24.42 20.53 -32.20
CA ASN A 279 -23.98 21.37 -31.08
C ASN A 279 -24.91 21.22 -29.86
N ALA A 280 -26.22 21.02 -30.08
CA ALA A 280 -27.18 20.73 -29.02
C ALA A 280 -26.93 19.37 -28.35
N THR A 281 -26.50 18.37 -29.12
CA THR A 281 -26.16 17.04 -28.61
C THR A 281 -24.88 17.07 -27.77
N THR A 282 -23.86 17.83 -28.22
CA THR A 282 -22.64 18.08 -27.45
C THR A 282 -22.93 18.84 -26.15
N LEU A 283 -23.86 19.80 -26.20
CA LEU A 283 -24.30 20.52 -25.01
C LEU A 283 -24.97 19.56 -24.01
N ALA A 284 -25.94 18.77 -24.47
CA ALA A 284 -26.65 17.81 -23.63
C ALA A 284 -25.72 16.75 -23.01
N LEU A 285 -24.62 16.41 -23.68
CA LEU A 285 -23.59 15.52 -23.14
C LEU A 285 -22.80 16.18 -22.00
N CYS A 286 -22.51 17.47 -22.10
CA CYS A 286 -21.65 18.17 -21.16
C CYS A 286 -22.40 18.90 -20.05
N GLU A 287 -23.70 19.13 -20.23
CA GLU A 287 -24.63 19.66 -19.23
C GLU A 287 -24.80 18.62 -18.10
N GLY A 288 -24.19 18.89 -16.94
CA GLY A 288 -24.19 17.99 -15.78
C GLY A 288 -22.83 17.38 -15.40
N ALA A 289 -21.76 17.69 -16.14
CA ALA A 289 -20.42 17.26 -15.75
C ALA A 289 -19.96 17.96 -14.45
N ALA A 290 -19.80 17.20 -13.38
CA ALA A 290 -19.26 17.74 -12.12
C ALA A 290 -17.76 18.08 -12.27
N SER A 291 -17.30 19.15 -11.60
CA SER A 291 -15.89 19.59 -11.46
C SER A 291 -15.22 20.18 -12.72
N LYS A 292 -13.95 19.84 -13.01
CA LYS A 292 -13.06 20.43 -14.03
C LYS A 292 -13.41 20.10 -15.50
N ASN A 293 -14.65 19.72 -15.79
CA ASN A 293 -14.99 19.01 -17.03
C ASN A 293 -15.86 19.80 -18.00
N PRO A 294 -16.78 20.69 -17.57
CA PRO A 294 -17.44 21.61 -18.48
C PRO A 294 -16.46 22.48 -19.27
N ALA A 295 -15.36 22.98 -18.65
CA ALA A 295 -14.32 23.73 -19.37
C ALA A 295 -13.44 22.86 -20.28
N LYS A 296 -13.24 21.58 -19.97
CA LYS A 296 -12.53 20.67 -20.86
C LYS A 296 -13.40 20.36 -22.09
N CYS A 297 -14.68 20.07 -21.86
CA CYS A 297 -15.66 19.96 -22.94
C CYS A 297 -15.73 21.26 -23.76
N PHE A 298 -15.74 22.42 -23.09
CA PHE A 298 -15.65 23.73 -23.75
C PHE A 298 -14.39 23.85 -24.58
N LYS A 299 -13.21 23.55 -24.02
CA LYS A 299 -11.92 23.65 -24.71
C LYS A 299 -11.87 22.78 -25.96
N ASP A 300 -12.37 21.55 -25.84
CA ASP A 300 -12.36 20.57 -26.93
C ASP A 300 -13.44 20.88 -27.98
N SER A 301 -14.53 21.57 -27.59
CA SER A 301 -15.67 21.95 -28.45
C SER A 301 -15.68 23.41 -28.91
N ALA A 302 -14.83 24.28 -28.38
CA ALA A 302 -14.86 25.74 -28.58
C ALA A 302 -14.72 26.14 -30.05
N LYS A 303 -14.02 25.32 -30.85
CA LYS A 303 -13.92 25.52 -32.30
C LYS A 303 -15.28 25.42 -33.01
N ALA A 304 -16.21 24.60 -32.49
CA ALA A 304 -17.55 24.42 -33.02
C ALA A 304 -18.58 25.44 -32.46
N MET A 305 -18.24 26.12 -31.36
CA MET A 305 -19.13 27.01 -30.60
C MET A 305 -18.75 28.50 -30.69
N LYS A 306 -17.79 28.87 -31.55
CA LYS A 306 -17.14 30.20 -31.58
C LYS A 306 -18.09 31.40 -31.71
N ASN A 307 -19.34 31.20 -32.14
CA ASN A 307 -20.29 32.27 -32.44
C ASN A 307 -21.62 32.18 -31.66
N ASP A 308 -21.75 31.30 -30.67
CA ASP A 308 -23.01 31.09 -29.93
C ASP A 308 -22.81 31.42 -28.45
N GLU A 309 -23.06 32.69 -28.07
CA GLU A 309 -22.84 33.17 -26.70
C GLU A 309 -23.76 32.49 -25.68
N ASP A 310 -25.01 32.25 -26.04
CA ASP A 310 -25.98 31.56 -25.18
C ASP A 310 -25.52 30.14 -24.87
N LEU A 311 -24.93 29.46 -25.85
CA LEU A 311 -24.34 28.14 -25.68
C LEU A 311 -23.16 28.15 -24.71
N MET A 312 -22.26 29.15 -24.79
CA MET A 312 -21.14 29.27 -23.85
C MET A 312 -21.61 29.53 -22.42
N VAL A 313 -22.62 30.40 -22.27
CA VAL A 313 -23.22 30.71 -20.98
C VAL A 313 -23.87 29.46 -20.39
N SER A 314 -24.66 28.71 -21.18
CA SER A 314 -25.33 27.50 -20.70
C SER A 314 -24.35 26.40 -20.24
N LEU A 315 -23.20 26.25 -20.90
CA LEU A 315 -22.21 25.22 -20.57
C LEU A 315 -21.42 25.53 -19.28
N CYS A 316 -21.10 26.80 -19.04
CA CYS A 316 -20.24 27.20 -17.93
C CYS A 316 -21.03 27.65 -16.68
N LYS A 317 -22.32 27.99 -16.83
CA LYS A 317 -23.18 28.39 -15.71
C LYS A 317 -23.34 27.26 -14.69
N GLY A 318 -23.11 27.58 -13.40
CA GLY A 318 -23.29 26.63 -12.29
C GLY A 318 -22.07 25.75 -11.98
N SER A 319 -20.92 25.97 -12.64
CA SER A 319 -19.66 25.35 -12.24
C SER A 319 -19.18 25.88 -10.89
N LYS A 320 -18.84 24.98 -9.97
CA LYS A 320 -18.36 25.33 -8.62
C LYS A 320 -16.83 25.45 -8.50
N SER A 321 -16.08 25.11 -9.56
CA SER A 321 -14.62 25.00 -9.52
C SER A 321 -13.90 26.16 -10.21
N ASP A 322 -12.57 26.19 -10.07
CA ASP A 322 -11.56 27.05 -10.74
C ASP A 322 -11.77 27.25 -12.25
N ILE A 323 -12.56 26.38 -12.86
CA ILE A 323 -13.03 26.45 -14.25
C ILE A 323 -13.74 27.73 -14.64
N VAL A 324 -14.46 28.34 -13.70
CA VAL A 324 -15.24 29.53 -14.02
C VAL A 324 -14.32 30.62 -14.61
N MET A 325 -13.11 30.75 -14.08
CA MET A 325 -12.08 31.64 -14.62
C MET A 325 -11.61 31.21 -16.01
N ASP A 326 -11.48 29.91 -16.26
CA ASP A 326 -11.05 29.37 -17.54
C ASP A 326 -12.09 29.59 -18.66
N CYS A 327 -13.38 29.54 -18.31
CA CYS A 327 -14.48 29.95 -19.18
C CYS A 327 -14.46 31.47 -19.42
N LEU A 328 -14.27 32.26 -18.36
CA LEU A 328 -14.25 33.72 -18.43
C LEU A 328 -13.08 34.25 -19.27
N LEU A 329 -11.89 33.68 -19.10
CA LEU A 329 -10.67 34.06 -19.85
C LEU A 329 -10.76 33.71 -21.34
N LYS A 330 -11.58 32.73 -21.71
CA LYS A 330 -11.78 32.31 -23.11
C LYS A 330 -13.06 32.89 -23.74
N ALA A 331 -13.89 33.56 -22.95
CA ALA A 331 -15.05 34.26 -23.47
C ALA A 331 -14.58 35.31 -24.50
N PRO A 332 -15.27 35.46 -25.65
CA PRO A 332 -14.94 36.50 -26.61
C PRO A 332 -14.93 37.88 -25.94
N PHE A 333 -14.01 38.74 -26.36
CA PHE A 333 -13.99 40.12 -25.89
C PHE A 333 -15.33 40.83 -26.14
N THR A 334 -16.04 40.45 -27.21
CA THR A 334 -17.35 40.99 -27.61
C THR A 334 -18.52 40.55 -26.74
N MET A 335 -18.35 39.55 -25.87
CA MET A 335 -19.42 39.07 -25.00
C MET A 335 -19.83 40.15 -23.99
N GLU A 336 -21.15 40.37 -23.87
CA GLU A 336 -21.73 41.36 -22.97
C GLU A 336 -21.31 41.13 -21.50
N ALA A 337 -21.12 42.20 -20.74
CA ALA A 337 -20.72 42.14 -19.33
C ALA A 337 -21.70 41.30 -18.48
N LYS A 338 -22.99 41.35 -18.80
CA LYS A 338 -24.03 40.53 -18.17
C LYS A 338 -23.78 39.04 -18.37
N ASN A 339 -23.41 38.62 -19.58
CA ASN A 339 -23.13 37.21 -19.89
C ASN A 339 -21.85 36.74 -19.19
N LYS A 340 -20.81 37.59 -19.14
CA LYS A 340 -19.58 37.34 -18.35
C LYS A 340 -19.87 37.19 -16.86
N ALA A 341 -20.74 38.02 -16.29
CA ALA A 341 -21.17 37.90 -14.89
C ALA A 341 -21.96 36.59 -14.64
N ILE A 342 -22.78 36.16 -15.59
CA ILE A 342 -23.51 34.88 -15.49
C ILE A 342 -22.55 33.69 -15.47
N LEU A 343 -21.42 33.73 -16.19
CA LEU A 343 -20.39 32.68 -16.13
C LEU A 343 -19.84 32.50 -14.71
N CYS A 344 -19.77 33.59 -13.93
CA CYS A 344 -19.25 33.59 -12.57
C CYS A 344 -20.26 33.14 -11.51
N ASN A 345 -21.55 33.09 -11.85
CA ASN A 345 -22.60 32.69 -10.92
C ASN A 345 -22.51 31.19 -10.58
N GLY A 346 -22.35 30.90 -9.28
CA GLY A 346 -22.22 29.53 -8.75
C GLY A 346 -20.77 29.11 -8.44
N ALA A 347 -19.79 29.96 -8.75
CA ALA A 347 -18.41 29.74 -8.33
C ALA A 347 -18.29 29.70 -6.79
N GLN A 348 -17.41 28.85 -6.28
CA GLN A 348 -17.14 28.72 -4.84
C GLN A 348 -15.68 29.07 -4.55
N SER A 349 -15.31 29.11 -3.26
CA SER A 349 -13.93 29.41 -2.81
C SER A 349 -13.51 30.86 -3.09
N THR A 350 -12.35 31.10 -3.70
CA THR A 350 -11.78 32.44 -4.00
C THR A 350 -12.22 32.99 -5.35
N ILE A 351 -12.81 32.15 -6.19
CA ILE A 351 -13.09 32.45 -7.61
C ILE A 351 -14.08 33.59 -7.81
N PRO A 352 -15.14 33.77 -7.00
CA PRO A 352 -16.00 34.94 -7.11
C PRO A 352 -15.23 36.27 -7.00
N ALA A 353 -14.17 36.30 -6.18
CA ALA A 353 -13.31 37.48 -6.05
C ALA A 353 -12.41 37.65 -7.28
N GLU A 354 -11.81 36.57 -7.79
CA GLU A 354 -11.02 36.61 -9.04
C GLU A 354 -11.88 37.03 -10.25
N CYS A 355 -13.13 36.57 -10.31
CA CYS A 355 -14.12 37.00 -11.29
C CYS A 355 -14.43 38.50 -11.19
N ALA A 356 -14.63 38.98 -9.96
CA ALA A 356 -14.88 40.39 -9.71
C ALA A 356 -13.69 41.26 -10.15
N ASP A 357 -12.47 40.87 -9.78
CA ASP A 357 -11.22 41.53 -10.20
C ASP A 357 -11.06 41.53 -11.73
N PHE A 358 -11.36 40.42 -12.39
CA PHE A 358 -11.34 40.33 -13.85
C PHE A 358 -12.37 41.25 -14.51
N MET A 359 -13.60 41.32 -13.99
CA MET A 359 -14.63 42.22 -14.52
C MET A 359 -14.27 43.69 -14.32
N TRP A 360 -13.62 44.05 -13.20
CA TRP A 360 -13.14 45.40 -12.96
C TRP A 360 -11.95 45.79 -13.84
N SER A 361 -10.96 44.90 -13.97
CA SER A 361 -9.76 45.16 -14.78
C SER A 361 -10.04 45.21 -16.28
N SER A 362 -10.97 44.39 -16.77
CA SER A 362 -11.34 44.33 -18.19
C SER A 362 -12.16 45.53 -18.65
N ASN A 363 -12.97 46.12 -17.76
CA ASN A 363 -13.79 47.31 -18.07
C ASN A 363 -12.98 48.62 -18.01
N LEU A 364 -11.76 48.61 -17.47
CA LEU A 364 -10.91 49.81 -17.47
C LEU A 364 -10.40 50.22 -18.86
N GLN A 365 -10.54 49.37 -19.88
CA GLN A 365 -10.17 49.69 -21.27
C GLN A 365 -11.33 50.21 -22.14
N VAL A 366 -12.59 50.12 -21.70
CA VAL A 366 -13.71 50.77 -22.40
C VAL A 366 -13.88 52.17 -21.81
N ALA A 367 -13.18 53.12 -22.43
CA ALA A 367 -13.38 54.53 -22.16
C ALA A 367 -14.86 54.91 -22.32
N ALA A 368 -15.47 55.29 -21.19
CA ALA A 368 -16.52 56.31 -21.03
C ALA A 368 -17.54 56.46 -22.17
N GLY A 369 -18.74 55.95 -21.95
CA GLY A 369 -19.90 56.27 -22.79
C GLY A 369 -21.23 56.43 -22.05
N THR A 370 -21.52 55.60 -21.05
CA THR A 370 -22.84 55.59 -20.40
C THR A 370 -22.73 55.28 -18.90
N VAL A 371 -23.39 56.10 -18.07
CA VAL A 371 -23.41 55.99 -16.60
C VAL A 371 -24.11 54.70 -16.13
N ASP A 372 -24.99 54.14 -16.95
CA ASP A 372 -25.79 52.96 -16.62
C ASP A 372 -24.95 51.68 -16.46
N ASP A 373 -23.82 51.54 -17.17
CA ASP A 373 -22.96 50.36 -17.07
C ASP A 373 -22.13 50.32 -15.77
N ALA A 374 -21.86 51.47 -15.16
CA ALA A 374 -21.10 51.54 -13.91
C ALA A 374 -21.92 51.06 -12.70
N GLN A 375 -23.21 51.42 -12.65
CA GLN A 375 -24.14 50.91 -11.62
C GLN A 375 -24.46 49.43 -11.82
N LEU A 376 -24.58 48.98 -13.08
CA LEU A 376 -24.76 47.57 -13.39
C LEU A 376 -23.60 46.72 -12.85
N ASN A 377 -22.39 47.27 -12.77
CA ASN A 377 -21.22 46.52 -12.27
C ASN A 377 -21.18 46.40 -10.74
N GLU A 378 -21.64 47.40 -9.98
CA GLU A 378 -21.63 47.32 -8.51
C GLU A 378 -22.66 46.30 -7.99
N GLU A 379 -23.89 46.31 -8.52
CA GLU A 379 -24.94 45.37 -8.10
C GLU A 379 -24.57 43.91 -8.46
N HIS A 380 -24.04 43.68 -9.67
CA HIS A 380 -23.65 42.33 -10.08
C HIS A 380 -22.47 41.79 -9.29
N VAL A 381 -21.49 42.63 -8.93
CA VAL A 381 -20.35 42.17 -8.11
C VAL A 381 -20.77 41.91 -6.67
N VAL A 382 -21.59 42.78 -6.07
CA VAL A 382 -22.13 42.53 -4.72
C VAL A 382 -22.95 41.24 -4.71
N LYS A 383 -23.78 41.02 -5.72
CA LYS A 383 -24.57 39.77 -5.85
C LYS A 383 -23.69 38.53 -6.07
N LEU A 384 -22.62 38.66 -6.85
CA LEU A 384 -21.66 37.59 -7.09
C LEU A 384 -20.91 37.20 -5.81
N CYS A 385 -20.45 38.19 -5.04
CA CYS A 385 -19.62 37.96 -3.87
C CYS A 385 -20.45 37.64 -2.61
N SER A 386 -21.68 38.12 -2.49
CA SER A 386 -22.54 37.85 -1.32
C SER A 386 -23.21 36.47 -1.33
N GLY A 387 -23.31 35.81 -2.48
CA GLY A 387 -23.97 34.51 -2.63
C GLY A 387 -23.13 33.28 -2.28
N VAL A 388 -21.94 33.46 -1.70
CA VAL A 388 -20.90 32.40 -1.63
C VAL A 388 -20.58 32.08 -0.18
N SER A 389 -20.59 30.78 0.15
CA SER A 389 -20.35 30.25 1.51
C SER A 389 -18.86 30.05 1.84
N SER A 390 -17.97 30.91 1.34
CA SER A 390 -16.50 30.80 1.51
C SER A 390 -15.86 32.16 1.63
N ILE A 391 -14.54 32.24 1.82
CA ILE A 391 -13.74 33.48 2.01
C ILE A 391 -13.89 34.58 0.92
N ALA A 392 -14.61 34.32 -0.16
CA ALA A 392 -14.85 35.21 -1.28
C ALA A 392 -15.39 36.60 -0.90
N PRO A 393 -16.42 36.78 -0.05
CA PRO A 393 -16.94 38.10 0.29
C PRO A 393 -15.86 39.03 0.87
N ALA A 394 -14.99 38.49 1.73
CA ALA A 394 -13.89 39.23 2.34
C ALA A 394 -12.76 39.56 1.34
N LEU A 395 -12.45 38.64 0.42
CA LEU A 395 -11.50 38.91 -0.66
C LEU A 395 -12.05 39.93 -1.67
N CYS A 396 -13.35 39.85 -2.00
CA CYS A 396 -14.04 40.84 -2.81
C CYS A 396 -14.03 42.21 -2.13
N TYR A 397 -14.25 42.27 -0.81
CA TYR A 397 -14.12 43.51 -0.05
C TYR A 397 -12.71 44.10 -0.12
N PHE A 398 -11.68 43.25 -0.04
CA PHE A 398 -10.29 43.69 -0.13
C PHE A 398 -9.89 44.19 -1.53
N GLN A 399 -10.42 43.56 -2.57
CA GLN A 399 -10.16 43.90 -3.97
C GLN A 399 -11.09 45.02 -4.50
N ALA A 400 -12.17 45.32 -3.78
CA ALA A 400 -13.11 46.35 -4.14
C ALA A 400 -12.44 47.74 -4.12
N PRO A 401 -12.71 48.59 -5.12
CA PRO A 401 -12.25 49.97 -5.09
C PRO A 401 -12.90 50.73 -3.91
N ASN A 402 -12.19 51.74 -3.40
CA ASN A 402 -12.66 52.64 -2.31
C ASN A 402 -14.00 53.34 -2.59
N SER A 403 -14.55 53.19 -3.80
CA SER A 403 -15.83 53.75 -4.25
C SER A 403 -17.06 52.92 -3.86
N LEU A 404 -16.91 51.72 -3.28
CA LEU A 404 -18.05 50.92 -2.84
C LEU A 404 -18.83 51.66 -1.74
N SER A 405 -20.16 51.66 -1.83
CA SER A 405 -20.97 52.30 -0.78
C SER A 405 -20.79 51.59 0.57
N LYS A 406 -20.91 52.34 1.68
CA LYS A 406 -20.82 51.79 3.04
C LYS A 406 -21.80 50.63 3.28
N ALA A 407 -22.99 50.69 2.70
CA ALA A 407 -23.98 49.61 2.78
C ALA A 407 -23.49 48.33 2.07
N ASN A 408 -22.84 48.46 0.91
CA ASN A 408 -22.30 47.31 0.18
C ASN A 408 -21.05 46.72 0.86
N GLN A 409 -20.26 47.56 1.52
CA GLN A 409 -19.15 47.14 2.37
C GLN A 409 -19.61 46.31 3.57
N GLU A 410 -20.71 46.71 4.21
CA GLU A 410 -21.34 45.97 5.31
C GLU A 410 -21.91 44.64 4.82
N ILE A 411 -22.61 44.62 3.68
CA ILE A 411 -23.15 43.37 3.07
C ILE A 411 -22.05 42.36 2.77
N LEU A 412 -20.90 42.80 2.23
CA LEU A 412 -19.77 41.91 1.94
C LEU A 412 -19.08 41.37 3.21
N CYS A 413 -19.17 42.09 4.34
CA CYS A 413 -18.63 41.62 5.62
C CYS A 413 -19.64 40.75 6.42
N GLU A 414 -20.94 40.89 6.18
CA GLU A 414 -22.00 40.18 6.94
C GLU A 414 -22.49 38.87 6.28
N GLY A 415 -22.19 38.66 4.99
CA GLY A 415 -22.76 37.60 4.14
C GLY A 415 -22.57 36.13 4.57
N GLU A 416 -21.75 35.82 5.58
CA GLU A 416 -21.45 34.42 5.97
C GLU A 416 -22.28 33.87 7.16
N THR A 417 -23.29 34.57 7.68
CA THR A 417 -23.99 34.15 8.91
C THR A 417 -25.17 33.18 8.74
N ASN A 418 -25.59 32.83 7.52
CA ASN A 418 -26.71 31.90 7.26
C ASN A 418 -26.26 30.65 6.49
N ILE A 419 -25.88 29.57 7.21
CA ILE A 419 -25.55 28.26 6.61
C ILE A 419 -26.53 27.20 7.15
N HIS A 420 -27.32 26.59 6.25
CA HIS A 420 -28.02 25.32 6.50
C HIS A 420 -27.08 24.15 6.15
N THR A 421 -26.87 23.23 7.08
CA THR A 421 -26.05 22.02 6.90
C THR A 421 -26.87 20.89 6.24
N GLU A 422 -26.48 20.49 5.02
CA GLU A 422 -26.84 19.18 4.46
C GLU A 422 -25.62 18.24 4.55
N GLU A 423 -25.78 17.09 5.21
CA GLU A 423 -24.80 16.01 5.27
C GLU A 423 -24.61 15.34 3.90
N LYS A 424 -23.38 15.29 3.40
CA LYS A 424 -22.96 14.28 2.41
C LYS A 424 -21.63 13.65 2.77
N LYS A 425 -21.65 12.32 2.89
CA LYS A 425 -20.49 11.43 3.02
C LYS A 425 -19.86 11.20 1.64
N GLY A 426 -18.54 11.33 1.54
CA GLY A 426 -17.76 10.87 0.38
C GLY A 426 -16.36 11.46 0.32
N GLY A 427 -15.35 10.64 0.61
CA GLY A 427 -13.94 11.03 0.65
C GLY A 427 -13.21 10.86 -0.69
N GLY A 428 -12.22 11.73 -0.90
CA GLY A 428 -11.22 11.60 -1.97
C GLY A 428 -10.14 12.68 -1.81
N SER A 429 -8.93 12.29 -1.41
CA SER A 429 -7.79 13.19 -1.18
C SER A 429 -6.85 13.20 -2.40
N GLY A 430 -6.59 14.39 -2.95
CA GLY A 430 -5.53 14.64 -3.93
C GLY A 430 -4.56 15.71 -3.41
N SER A 431 -3.27 15.40 -3.40
CA SER A 431 -2.18 16.22 -2.84
C SER A 431 -1.72 17.32 -3.80
N ALA A 432 -1.41 18.51 -3.26
CA ALA A 432 -0.73 19.59 -3.99
C ALA A 432 0.39 20.23 -3.14
N SER A 433 1.44 20.64 -3.86
CA SER A 433 2.79 21.06 -3.43
C SER A 433 2.84 22.43 -2.72
N SER A 434 3.66 22.55 -1.67
CA SER A 434 3.87 23.79 -0.90
C SER A 434 5.29 24.37 -1.03
N LYS A 435 5.39 25.64 -1.44
CA LYS A 435 6.52 26.54 -1.14
C LYS A 435 5.97 27.91 -0.73
N GLY A 436 6.50 28.45 0.38
CA GLY A 436 6.29 29.83 0.85
C GLY A 436 5.51 29.91 2.17
N LYS A 437 6.19 30.22 3.28
CA LYS A 437 5.59 30.33 4.62
C LYS A 437 5.35 31.81 4.96
N GLU A 438 4.21 32.34 4.57
CA GLU A 438 3.58 33.52 5.19
C GLU A 438 2.32 33.04 5.94
N VAL A 439 2.15 33.50 7.18
CA VAL A 439 1.00 33.13 8.01
C VAL A 439 -0.24 33.84 7.46
N SER A 440 -1.09 33.12 6.74
CA SER A 440 -2.39 33.61 6.25
C SER A 440 -3.30 33.95 7.45
N MET A 441 -3.66 35.23 7.62
CA MET A 441 -4.72 35.64 8.54
C MET A 441 -6.08 35.17 7.99
N SER A 442 -7.01 34.77 8.85
CA SER A 442 -8.39 34.49 8.42
C SER A 442 -9.06 35.77 7.92
N ALA A 443 -9.99 35.66 6.96
CA ALA A 443 -10.79 36.80 6.50
C ALA A 443 -11.48 37.55 7.63
N ALA A 444 -11.99 36.83 8.63
CA ALA A 444 -12.51 37.39 9.87
C ALA A 444 -11.53 38.36 10.53
N ALA A 445 -10.28 37.94 10.66
CA ALA A 445 -9.24 38.72 11.32
C ALA A 445 -8.80 39.90 10.45
N MET A 446 -8.86 39.78 9.12
CA MET A 446 -8.63 40.90 8.21
C MET A 446 -9.77 41.93 8.27
N CYS A 447 -11.04 41.48 8.18
CA CYS A 447 -12.24 42.32 8.32
C CYS A 447 -12.32 42.97 9.71
N ALA A 448 -11.99 42.25 10.78
CA ALA A 448 -11.93 42.81 12.13
C ALA A 448 -10.84 43.86 12.29
N LYS A 449 -9.63 43.59 11.77
CA LYS A 449 -8.49 44.50 11.87
C LYS A 449 -8.70 45.78 11.08
N GLU A 450 -9.15 45.70 9.83
CA GLU A 450 -9.40 46.88 8.99
C GLU A 450 -10.73 47.56 9.35
N GLY A 451 -11.75 46.79 9.71
CA GLY A 451 -13.02 47.30 10.20
C GLY A 451 -12.91 48.16 11.45
N LEU A 452 -11.99 47.82 12.37
CA LEU A 452 -11.67 48.68 13.52
C LEU A 452 -10.99 50.00 13.10
N LYS A 453 -10.24 50.03 11.99
CA LYS A 453 -9.73 51.30 11.42
C LYS A 453 -10.84 52.14 10.78
N HIS A 454 -11.95 51.51 10.39
CA HIS A 454 -13.10 52.14 9.75
C HIS A 454 -14.32 52.30 10.68
N ASN A 455 -14.12 52.22 12.01
CA ASN A 455 -15.17 52.40 13.04
C ASN A 455 -16.35 51.41 12.97
N LEU A 456 -16.09 50.13 12.66
CA LEU A 456 -17.11 49.08 12.85
C LEU A 456 -17.47 48.91 14.34
N ASP A 457 -18.72 48.53 14.59
CA ASP A 457 -19.23 48.29 15.94
C ASP A 457 -18.47 47.17 16.67
N HIS A 458 -18.19 47.37 17.96
CA HIS A 458 -17.39 46.43 18.76
C HIS A 458 -18.05 45.06 18.92
N ASN A 459 -19.38 45.01 19.04
CA ASN A 459 -20.09 43.74 19.17
C ASN A 459 -20.13 43.00 17.83
N LEU A 460 -20.15 43.73 16.71
CA LEU A 460 -20.01 43.16 15.38
C LEU A 460 -18.63 42.51 15.21
N VAL A 461 -17.55 43.16 15.64
CA VAL A 461 -16.19 42.60 15.59
C VAL A 461 -16.06 41.32 16.43
N VAL A 462 -16.62 41.30 17.65
CA VAL A 462 -16.63 40.08 18.49
C VAL A 462 -17.45 38.96 17.84
N ARG A 463 -18.60 39.30 17.23
CA ARG A 463 -19.47 38.33 16.55
C ARG A 463 -18.81 37.76 15.29
N LEU A 464 -18.08 38.58 14.53
CA LEU A 464 -17.26 38.16 13.39
C LEU A 464 -16.12 37.26 13.86
N CYS A 465 -15.43 37.58 14.95
CA CYS A 465 -14.36 36.73 15.47
C CYS A 465 -14.86 35.38 16.03
N ARG A 466 -16.13 35.29 16.47
CA ARG A 466 -16.76 34.03 16.95
C ARG A 466 -17.35 33.18 15.84
N SER A 467 -17.92 33.79 14.81
CA SER A 467 -18.61 33.07 13.73
C SER A 467 -17.67 32.25 12.83
N HIS A 468 -16.35 32.50 12.90
CA HIS A 468 -15.34 31.81 12.10
C HIS A 468 -14.74 30.54 12.73
N VAL A 469 -15.48 29.81 13.57
CA VAL A 469 -15.11 28.45 13.98
C VAL A 469 -15.58 27.47 12.90
N SER A 470 -14.74 27.23 11.90
CA SER A 470 -14.97 26.15 10.93
C SER A 470 -14.87 24.79 11.65
N VAL A 471 -15.90 23.95 11.50
CA VAL A 471 -16.01 22.65 12.19
C VAL A 471 -15.12 21.57 11.56
N ASP A 472 -14.60 21.75 10.34
CA ASP A 472 -14.09 20.63 9.53
C ASP A 472 -12.61 20.66 9.11
N THR A 473 -11.79 21.56 9.66
CA THR A 473 -10.34 21.49 9.46
C THR A 473 -9.59 21.57 10.78
N LYS A 474 -8.89 20.49 11.14
CA LYS A 474 -8.06 20.36 12.37
C LYS A 474 -6.99 21.45 12.53
N ASP A 475 -6.76 22.26 11.49
CA ASP A 475 -5.67 23.24 11.43
C ASP A 475 -6.12 24.72 11.44
N LEU A 476 -7.42 25.05 11.57
CA LEU A 476 -7.88 26.45 11.45
C LEU A 476 -8.65 27.01 12.67
N ILE A 477 -8.20 26.75 13.90
CA ILE A 477 -8.59 27.54 15.09
C ILE A 477 -7.64 28.74 15.29
N LEU A 478 -7.35 29.45 14.20
CA LEU A 478 -6.58 30.69 14.23
C LEU A 478 -7.48 31.92 14.41
N GLY A 479 -8.76 31.87 14.04
CA GLY A 479 -9.64 33.04 14.00
C GLY A 479 -9.85 33.74 15.35
N PRO A 480 -10.43 33.08 16.36
CA PRO A 480 -10.71 33.70 17.66
C PRO A 480 -9.44 34.10 18.42
N VAL A 481 -8.39 33.27 18.33
CA VAL A 481 -7.11 33.50 19.01
C VAL A 481 -6.32 34.61 18.34
N ALA A 482 -6.19 34.62 17.01
CA ALA A 482 -5.55 35.72 16.30
C ALA A 482 -6.30 37.03 16.52
N CYS A 483 -7.64 37.00 16.57
CA CYS A 483 -8.44 38.17 16.90
C CYS A 483 -8.17 38.69 18.33
N ALA A 484 -8.17 37.80 19.33
CA ALA A 484 -7.84 38.16 20.71
C ALA A 484 -6.39 38.69 20.85
N VAL A 485 -5.46 38.15 20.05
CA VAL A 485 -4.04 38.49 20.09
C VAL A 485 -3.72 39.78 19.30
N SER A 486 -4.46 40.07 18.23
CA SER A 486 -4.22 41.21 17.32
C SER A 486 -5.01 42.46 17.67
N ALA A 487 -5.99 42.38 18.58
CA ALA A 487 -6.75 43.52 19.07
C ALA A 487 -6.46 43.83 20.57
N PRO A 488 -5.20 44.16 20.93
CA PRO A 488 -4.78 44.20 22.34
C PRO A 488 -5.34 45.37 23.17
N PHE A 489 -6.06 46.33 22.58
CA PHE A 489 -6.37 47.59 23.30
C PHE A 489 -7.81 47.77 23.80
N ASN A 490 -8.79 46.92 23.41
CA ASN A 490 -10.20 47.18 23.77
C ASN A 490 -11.02 45.96 24.26
N PHE A 491 -10.44 44.76 24.38
CA PHE A 491 -11.17 43.62 24.93
C PHE A 491 -10.99 43.50 26.45
N GLY A 492 -12.12 43.37 27.15
CA GLY A 492 -12.14 43.09 28.59
C GLY A 492 -11.68 41.65 28.91
N PRO A 493 -11.24 41.37 30.15
CA PRO A 493 -10.70 40.06 30.55
C PRO A 493 -11.59 38.85 30.22
N ASN A 494 -12.90 39.00 30.42
CA ASN A 494 -13.87 37.93 30.14
C ASN A 494 -14.07 37.71 28.64
N GLN A 495 -13.91 38.73 27.80
CA GLN A 495 -14.04 38.61 26.34
C GLN A 495 -12.83 37.89 25.74
N ILE A 496 -11.63 38.18 26.26
CA ILE A 496 -10.41 37.44 25.88
C ILE A 496 -10.53 35.98 26.32
N LEU A 497 -11.03 35.71 27.53
CA LEU A 497 -11.27 34.34 27.99
C LEU A 497 -12.26 33.62 27.08
N ASP A 498 -13.38 34.27 26.73
CA ASP A 498 -14.41 33.67 25.87
C ASP A 498 -13.86 33.35 24.48
N LEU A 499 -13.07 34.26 23.89
CA LEU A 499 -12.39 34.05 22.60
C LEU A 499 -11.32 32.96 22.65
N CYS A 500 -10.57 32.85 23.75
CA CYS A 500 -9.50 31.87 23.91
C CYS A 500 -9.99 30.50 24.42
N SER A 501 -11.21 30.40 24.97
CA SER A 501 -11.73 29.16 25.57
C SER A 501 -12.02 28.05 24.55
N GLY A 502 -12.23 28.43 23.28
CA GLY A 502 -12.39 27.48 22.16
C GLY A 502 -11.10 27.12 21.44
N ALA A 503 -9.93 27.57 21.93
CA ALA A 503 -8.65 27.28 21.32
C ALA A 503 -8.18 25.85 21.65
N THR A 504 -7.78 25.09 20.64
CA THR A 504 -7.11 23.78 20.82
C THR A 504 -5.59 23.90 20.52
N ASN A 505 -4.83 22.83 20.74
CA ASN A 505 -3.39 22.72 20.39
C ASN A 505 -2.47 23.75 21.11
N GLY A 506 -1.53 24.36 20.36
CA GLY A 506 -0.52 25.32 20.84
C GLY A 506 -1.04 26.70 21.26
N PHE A 507 -2.33 26.97 21.03
CA PHE A 507 -2.90 28.31 21.11
C PHE A 507 -3.33 28.75 22.51
N PRO A 508 -3.82 27.88 23.41
CA PRO A 508 -4.11 28.25 24.79
C PRO A 508 -2.90 28.81 25.55
N SER A 509 -1.69 28.29 25.31
CA SER A 509 -0.47 28.83 25.92
C SER A 509 -0.12 30.22 25.37
N THR A 510 -0.36 30.46 24.08
CA THR A 510 -0.16 31.76 23.44
C THR A 510 -1.14 32.81 24.00
N CYS A 511 -2.41 32.44 24.19
CA CYS A 511 -3.39 33.27 24.91
C CYS A 511 -2.92 33.54 26.34
N ALA A 512 -2.59 32.50 27.11
CA ALA A 512 -2.15 32.63 28.51
C ALA A 512 -0.90 33.52 28.67
N LYS A 513 0.00 33.53 27.67
CA LYS A 513 1.22 34.35 27.64
C LYS A 513 0.96 35.83 27.36
N LYS A 514 0.00 36.14 26.50
CA LYS A 514 -0.33 37.54 26.13
C LYS A 514 -1.34 38.20 27.06
N VAL A 515 -2.07 37.39 27.81
CA VAL A 515 -2.96 37.86 28.87
C VAL A 515 -2.12 38.39 30.05
N ASP A 516 -2.31 39.67 30.37
CA ASP A 516 -1.59 40.41 31.43
C ASP A 516 -1.53 39.66 32.78
N ASN A 517 -0.55 40.01 33.61
CA ASN A 517 -0.34 39.45 34.95
C ASN A 517 -1.50 39.73 35.92
N SER A 518 -2.44 40.60 35.55
CA SER A 518 -3.65 40.91 36.31
C SER A 518 -4.71 39.79 36.34
N PHE A 519 -4.54 38.72 35.55
CA PHE A 519 -5.46 37.58 35.57
C PHE A 519 -5.19 36.63 36.74
N ILE A 520 -6.27 36.17 37.39
CA ILE A 520 -6.24 35.20 38.49
C ILE A 520 -5.68 33.86 38.00
N SER A 521 -4.75 33.25 38.75
CA SER A 521 -4.07 32.00 38.40
C SER A 521 -5.03 30.87 37.98
N SER A 522 -6.21 30.81 38.60
CA SER A 522 -7.24 29.81 38.30
C SER A 522 -7.81 29.91 36.88
N LEU A 523 -7.87 31.11 36.30
CA LEU A 523 -8.34 31.32 34.92
C LEU A 523 -7.29 30.85 33.90
N LYS A 524 -6.00 31.11 34.18
CA LYS A 524 -4.89 30.65 33.32
C LYS A 524 -4.76 29.12 33.36
N VAL A 525 -5.00 28.50 34.51
CA VAL A 525 -5.08 27.02 34.65
C VAL A 525 -6.21 26.44 33.79
N LYS A 526 -7.41 27.03 33.82
CA LYS A 526 -8.54 26.57 32.98
C LYS A 526 -8.29 26.70 31.49
N LEU A 527 -7.62 27.77 31.05
CA LEU A 527 -7.21 27.93 29.65
C LEU A 527 -6.28 26.78 29.21
N CYS A 528 -5.38 26.35 30.09
CA CYS A 528 -4.34 25.39 29.73
C CYS A 528 -4.73 23.92 29.94
N ALA A 529 -5.75 23.64 30.75
CA ALA A 529 -6.33 22.30 30.89
C ALA A 529 -6.94 21.79 29.57
N ASN A 530 -7.47 22.69 28.73
CA ASN A 530 -8.07 22.30 27.44
C ASN A 530 -7.05 22.15 26.29
N SER A 531 -5.75 22.28 26.57
CA SER A 531 -4.74 22.21 25.51
C SER A 531 -4.42 20.77 25.14
N GLU A 532 -4.44 20.51 23.85
CA GLU A 532 -4.44 19.15 23.34
C GLU A 532 -3.04 18.55 23.16
N ASP A 533 -1.90 19.28 23.20
CA ASP A 533 -0.59 18.70 22.85
C ASP A 533 0.51 18.93 23.93
N PHE A 534 1.73 19.33 23.56
CA PHE A 534 2.87 19.64 24.45
C PHE A 534 2.65 20.92 25.30
N THR A 535 1.50 21.56 25.12
CA THR A 535 1.12 22.86 25.66
C THR A 535 0.83 22.93 27.16
N PRO A 536 0.39 21.87 27.87
CA PRO A 536 0.22 21.95 29.31
C PRO A 536 1.54 22.26 30.00
N VAL A 537 2.64 21.65 29.54
CA VAL A 537 3.99 21.90 30.07
C VAL A 537 4.46 23.32 29.75
N GLU A 538 4.27 23.80 28.53
CA GLU A 538 4.64 25.18 28.16
C GLU A 538 3.83 26.21 28.94
N CYS A 539 2.54 25.96 29.13
CA CYS A 539 1.67 26.82 29.90
C CYS A 539 2.03 26.85 31.40
N ILE A 540 2.30 25.69 32.04
CA ILE A 540 2.70 25.62 33.46
C ILE A 540 3.89 26.55 33.75
N ASN A 541 4.82 26.67 32.81
CA ASN A 541 6.00 27.52 32.98
C ASN A 541 5.71 29.04 32.80
N HIS A 542 4.54 29.40 32.30
CA HIS A 542 4.05 30.78 32.21
C HIS A 542 3.01 31.12 33.28
N LEU A 543 2.62 30.13 34.09
CA LEU A 543 1.79 30.38 35.25
C LEU A 543 2.62 31.03 36.37
N PRO A 544 2.01 31.88 37.21
CA PRO A 544 2.70 32.46 38.36
C PRO A 544 3.23 31.36 39.29
N SER A 545 4.25 31.66 40.09
CA SER A 545 4.82 30.74 41.10
C SER A 545 3.84 30.27 42.19
N THR A 546 2.59 30.73 42.15
CA THR A 546 1.51 30.38 43.07
C THR A 546 0.72 29.13 42.67
N VAL A 547 1.05 28.48 41.54
CA VAL A 547 0.42 27.19 41.16
C VAL A 547 0.89 26.08 42.09
N THR A 548 -0.06 25.36 42.66
CA THR A 548 0.23 24.28 43.59
C THR A 548 0.78 23.05 42.86
N GLN A 549 1.55 22.22 43.56
CA GLN A 549 2.06 20.97 43.02
C GLN A 549 0.92 20.02 42.61
N GLU A 550 -0.25 20.12 43.25
CA GLU A 550 -1.45 19.36 42.91
C GLU A 550 -2.06 19.80 41.56
N ASP A 551 -2.10 21.11 41.30
CA ASP A 551 -2.59 21.65 40.02
C ASP A 551 -1.66 21.30 38.85
N ALA A 552 -0.34 21.31 39.09
CA ALA A 552 0.65 20.88 38.09
C ALA A 552 0.52 19.38 37.76
N VAL A 553 0.21 18.53 38.73
CA VAL A 553 -0.03 17.09 38.51
C VAL A 553 -1.33 16.86 37.74
N LYS A 554 -2.41 17.60 38.03
CA LYS A 554 -3.67 17.54 37.27
C LYS A 554 -3.47 17.96 35.81
N LEU A 555 -2.72 19.04 35.55
CA LEU A 555 -2.37 19.48 34.19
C LEU A 555 -1.51 18.47 33.42
N CYS A 556 -0.59 17.76 34.09
CA CYS A 556 0.23 16.72 33.45
C CYS A 556 -0.53 15.41 33.19
N ALA A 557 -1.57 15.11 33.97
CA ALA A 557 -2.39 13.90 33.81
C ALA A 557 -3.22 13.90 32.51
N GLU A 558 -3.45 15.08 31.92
CA GLU A 558 -4.26 15.28 30.71
C GLU A 558 -3.42 15.58 29.46
N ALA A 559 -2.08 15.62 29.56
CA ALA A 559 -1.19 15.95 28.44
C ALA A 559 -1.07 14.78 27.43
N LYS A 560 -1.28 15.04 26.13
CA LYS A 560 -1.15 14.02 25.08
C LYS A 560 0.28 13.48 24.88
N SER A 561 1.31 14.19 25.34
CA SER A 561 2.69 13.71 25.31
C SER A 561 3.28 13.65 26.72
N LEU A 562 3.61 12.44 27.15
CA LEU A 562 4.31 12.17 28.40
C LEU A 562 5.84 12.21 28.24
N THR A 563 6.36 12.60 27.06
CA THR A 563 7.79 12.57 26.73
C THR A 563 8.69 13.33 27.72
N PRO A 564 8.37 14.57 28.17
CA PRO A 564 9.15 15.23 29.21
C PRO A 564 9.18 14.47 30.53
N ALA A 565 8.09 13.79 30.89
CA ALA A 565 8.00 12.95 32.08
C ALA A 565 8.84 11.68 31.94
N TYR A 566 8.79 11.01 30.78
CA TYR A 566 9.66 9.86 30.48
C TYR A 566 11.14 10.24 30.46
N CYS A 567 11.49 11.42 29.93
CA CYS A 567 12.83 11.96 30.01
C CYS A 567 13.28 12.11 31.46
N LEU A 568 12.49 12.75 32.31
CA LEU A 568 12.82 12.90 33.73
C LEU A 568 12.94 11.55 34.44
N ASN A 569 12.05 10.61 34.13
CA ASN A 569 12.09 9.25 34.69
C ASN A 569 13.34 8.49 34.26
N SER A 570 13.81 8.65 33.02
CA SER A 570 15.05 8.05 32.53
C SER A 570 16.30 8.56 33.27
N LEU A 571 16.21 9.74 33.89
CA LEU A 571 17.26 10.34 34.71
C LEU A 571 17.17 9.97 36.20
N SER A 572 16.11 9.26 36.62
CA SER A 572 15.80 8.99 38.04
C SER A 572 16.86 8.17 38.80
N THR A 573 17.80 7.54 38.09
CA THR A 573 18.96 6.87 38.71
C THR A 573 20.01 7.84 39.26
N SER A 574 19.86 9.14 38.97
CA SER A 574 20.78 10.22 39.34
C SER A 574 20.05 11.38 40.05
N ARG A 575 20.77 12.20 40.83
CA ARG A 575 20.22 13.44 41.39
C ARG A 575 19.81 14.38 40.25
N VAL A 576 18.50 14.57 40.06
CA VAL A 576 17.95 15.47 39.04
C VAL A 576 18.35 16.92 39.35
N THR A 577 19.07 17.57 38.45
CA THR A 577 19.46 18.98 38.58
C THR A 577 18.51 19.91 37.81
N GLY A 578 18.51 21.21 38.12
CA GLY A 578 17.75 22.20 37.33
C GLY A 578 18.13 22.22 35.84
N ARG A 579 19.37 21.84 35.50
CA ARG A 579 19.82 21.70 34.10
C ARG A 579 19.13 20.51 33.40
N ASP A 580 18.92 19.41 34.12
CA ASP A 580 18.25 18.21 33.59
C ASP A 580 16.78 18.47 33.34
N ILE A 581 16.12 19.18 34.26
CA ILE A 581 14.74 19.64 34.08
C ILE A 581 14.62 20.52 32.83
N SER A 582 15.54 21.47 32.65
CA SER A 582 15.53 22.33 31.45
C SER A 582 15.79 21.57 30.15
N LYS A 583 16.55 20.47 30.18
CA LYS A 583 16.75 19.60 29.01
C LYS A 583 15.49 18.79 28.72
N CYS A 584 14.93 18.11 29.73
CA CYS A 584 13.72 17.31 29.55
C CYS A 584 12.49 18.14 29.19
N ARG A 585 12.44 19.41 29.59
CA ARG A 585 11.41 20.36 29.15
C ARG A 585 11.36 20.56 27.64
N LYS A 586 12.50 20.42 26.95
CA LYS A 586 12.61 20.53 25.49
C LYS A 586 12.70 19.17 24.80
N ALA A 587 12.50 18.08 25.53
CA ALA A 587 12.56 16.74 24.95
C ALA A 587 11.36 16.53 24.03
N VAL A 588 11.65 16.18 22.79
CA VAL A 588 10.67 15.76 21.79
C VAL A 588 10.85 14.26 21.57
N SER A 589 9.75 13.52 21.47
CA SER A 589 9.79 12.08 21.17
C SER A 589 10.36 11.92 19.77
N ALA A 590 11.53 11.29 19.67
CA ALA A 590 12.20 11.01 18.41
C ALA A 590 12.13 9.51 18.16
N ALA A 591 11.83 9.13 16.92
CA ALA A 591 11.88 7.76 16.46
C ALA A 591 13.33 7.24 16.55
N THR A 592 13.61 6.27 17.42
CA THR A 592 15.01 5.80 17.63
C THR A 592 15.18 4.31 17.56
N THR A 593 14.21 3.53 18.03
CA THR A 593 14.36 2.08 18.16
C THR A 593 13.13 1.38 17.60
N LEU A 594 13.32 0.13 17.17
CA LEU A 594 12.24 -0.71 16.67
C LEU A 594 12.12 -1.94 17.56
N GLU A 595 10.89 -2.35 17.83
CA GLU A 595 10.60 -3.61 18.53
C GLU A 595 9.87 -4.56 17.58
N LEU A 596 10.33 -5.80 17.49
CA LEU A 596 9.71 -6.80 16.63
C LEU A 596 8.34 -7.20 17.20
N LYS A 597 7.28 -6.96 16.43
CA LYS A 597 5.91 -7.32 16.81
C LYS A 597 5.58 -8.72 16.34
N GLU A 598 5.78 -8.99 15.05
CA GLU A 598 5.33 -10.21 14.40
C GLU A 598 6.21 -10.53 13.19
N VAL A 599 6.41 -11.82 12.95
CA VAL A 599 7.07 -12.38 11.77
C VAL A 599 6.22 -13.57 11.33
N ASP A 600 5.70 -13.51 10.12
CA ASP A 600 4.86 -14.55 9.52
C ASP A 600 5.36 -14.89 8.11
N TYR A 601 5.12 -16.10 7.65
CA TYR A 601 5.46 -16.58 6.30
C TYR A 601 4.64 -17.82 5.97
N GLU A 602 4.42 -18.07 4.68
CA GLU A 602 3.65 -19.23 4.24
C GLU A 602 4.51 -20.51 4.30
N GLY A 603 4.02 -21.54 5.00
CA GLY A 603 4.63 -22.87 5.10
C GLY A 603 5.24 -23.21 6.46
N ASP A 604 5.69 -24.45 6.61
CA ASP A 604 6.27 -24.97 7.87
C ASP A 604 7.72 -24.53 8.10
N ALA A 605 8.39 -24.05 7.04
CA ALA A 605 9.77 -23.57 7.07
C ALA A 605 9.94 -22.42 6.08
N LEU A 606 10.79 -21.45 6.42
CA LEU A 606 11.14 -20.35 5.54
C LEU A 606 12.10 -20.86 4.45
N LEU A 607 11.64 -20.93 3.20
CA LEU A 607 12.42 -21.37 2.04
C LEU A 607 12.92 -20.17 1.21
N PRO A 608 13.94 -20.34 0.35
CA PRO A 608 14.41 -19.28 -0.52
C PRO A 608 13.27 -18.74 -1.40
N GLY A 609 13.18 -17.42 -1.55
CA GLY A 609 12.13 -16.74 -2.31
C GLY A 609 10.76 -16.68 -1.62
N THR A 610 10.59 -17.29 -0.43
CA THR A 610 9.31 -17.21 0.31
C THR A 610 9.10 -15.80 0.84
N ASN A 611 7.94 -15.21 0.54
CA ASN A 611 7.56 -13.92 1.08
C ASN A 611 7.30 -14.03 2.59
N MET A 612 7.92 -13.15 3.37
CA MET A 612 7.69 -12.99 4.80
C MET A 612 7.02 -11.65 5.11
N VAL A 613 6.10 -11.69 6.07
CA VAL A 613 5.43 -10.53 6.64
C VAL A 613 6.09 -10.19 7.96
N ILE A 614 6.70 -9.01 8.07
CA ILE A 614 7.37 -8.53 9.29
C ILE A 614 6.74 -7.23 9.73
N SER A 615 6.22 -7.19 10.96
CA SER A 615 5.72 -5.97 11.60
C SER A 615 6.61 -5.55 12.76
N LEU A 616 6.91 -4.25 12.83
CA LEU A 616 7.74 -3.65 13.88
C LEU A 616 7.01 -2.47 14.51
N HIS A 617 7.10 -2.36 15.83
CA HIS A 617 6.67 -1.18 16.58
C HIS A 617 7.77 -0.12 16.61
N LEU A 618 7.40 1.11 16.31
CA LEU A 618 8.27 2.26 16.44
C LEU A 618 8.30 2.75 17.89
N MET A 619 9.48 2.71 18.49
CA MET A 619 9.73 3.11 19.86
C MET A 619 10.55 4.40 19.89
N ASP A 620 10.21 5.28 20.83
CA ASP A 620 10.97 6.50 21.06
C ASP A 620 12.23 6.27 21.89
N GLN A 621 13.02 7.33 22.12
CA GLN A 621 14.28 7.25 22.86
C GLN A 621 14.11 6.86 24.34
N TYR A 622 12.87 6.77 24.81
CA TYR A 622 12.50 6.36 26.16
C TYR A 622 11.81 4.98 26.20
N GLY A 623 11.78 4.27 25.06
CA GLY A 623 11.18 2.94 24.94
C GLY A 623 9.65 2.96 24.92
N GLN A 624 9.03 4.07 24.53
CA GLN A 624 7.57 4.19 24.42
C GLN A 624 7.10 4.02 22.99
N PHE A 625 6.00 3.29 22.83
CA PHE A 625 5.40 3.02 21.52
C PHE A 625 4.69 4.26 20.94
N ARG A 626 5.15 4.71 19.77
CA ARG A 626 4.67 5.95 19.12
C ARG A 626 3.44 5.71 18.23
N LYS A 627 2.28 5.44 18.85
CA LYS A 627 1.00 5.13 18.16
C LYS A 627 0.51 6.16 17.13
N TRP A 628 0.99 7.40 17.20
CA TRP A 628 0.56 8.51 16.32
C TRP A 628 1.50 8.75 15.12
N ASP A 629 2.60 8.02 15.03
CA ASP A 629 3.62 8.23 14.00
C ASP A 629 3.20 7.59 12.67
N ASN A 630 3.18 8.39 11.60
CA ASN A 630 2.71 8.01 10.26
C ASN A 630 3.67 8.44 9.13
N ASP A 631 4.86 8.94 9.50
CA ASP A 631 5.77 9.67 8.61
C ASP A 631 7.24 9.23 8.78
N THR A 632 7.52 8.26 9.64
CA THR A 632 8.86 7.70 9.80
C THR A 632 9.11 6.59 8.79
N TYR A 633 10.22 6.69 8.06
CA TYR A 633 10.65 5.66 7.10
C TYR A 633 11.53 4.64 7.80
N VAL A 634 11.30 3.37 7.49
CA VAL A 634 12.12 2.25 7.96
C VAL A 634 12.62 1.46 6.76
N SER A 635 13.93 1.22 6.70
CA SER A 635 14.57 0.37 5.69
C SER A 635 14.98 -0.98 6.30
N ALA A 636 14.85 -2.05 5.53
CA ALA A 636 15.25 -3.41 5.87
C ALA A 636 16.45 -3.82 4.99
N LYS A 637 17.51 -4.34 5.60
CA LYS A 637 18.72 -4.79 4.86
C LYS A 637 19.32 -6.05 5.46
N LEU A 638 19.85 -6.91 4.59
CA LEU A 638 20.60 -8.08 5.01
C LEU A 638 22.01 -7.68 5.45
N ALA A 639 22.46 -8.18 6.59
CA ALA A 639 23.84 -8.02 7.03
C ALA A 639 24.78 -8.76 6.06
N LEU A 640 25.70 -8.03 5.44
CA LEU A 640 26.60 -8.56 4.41
C LEU A 640 27.55 -9.62 4.97
N LYS A 641 27.97 -9.46 6.22
CA LYS A 641 28.87 -10.39 6.88
C LYS A 641 28.12 -11.70 7.16
N GLY A 642 28.40 -12.71 6.35
CA GLY A 642 27.76 -14.02 6.44
C GLY A 642 26.56 -14.20 5.52
N SER A 643 26.24 -13.24 4.64
CA SER A 643 25.14 -13.40 3.68
C SER A 643 25.46 -14.37 2.54
N GLY A 644 26.72 -14.74 2.29
CA GLY A 644 27.06 -15.64 1.17
C GLY A 644 26.62 -15.09 -0.19
N GLY A 645 26.47 -13.77 -0.31
CA GLY A 645 25.91 -13.12 -1.50
C GLY A 645 24.40 -13.33 -1.67
N ALA A 646 23.67 -13.64 -0.59
CA ALA A 646 22.21 -13.61 -0.59
C ALA A 646 21.68 -12.19 -0.77
N VAL A 647 20.60 -12.08 -1.52
CA VAL A 647 19.89 -10.85 -1.84
C VAL A 647 18.54 -10.87 -1.12
N LEU A 648 18.25 -9.77 -0.41
CA LEU A 648 16.92 -9.52 0.13
C LEU A 648 16.03 -8.98 -0.99
N GLU A 649 14.99 -9.66 -1.42
CA GLU A 649 14.06 -9.16 -2.44
C GLU A 649 12.83 -8.48 -1.80
N GLY A 650 12.00 -7.82 -2.61
CA GLY A 650 10.77 -7.16 -2.15
C GLY A 650 10.88 -5.68 -1.79
N LYS A 651 9.85 -5.14 -1.14
CA LYS A 651 9.78 -3.75 -0.70
C LYS A 651 10.64 -3.54 0.55
N ARG A 652 11.87 -3.03 0.37
CA ARG A 652 12.85 -2.85 1.45
C ARG A 652 12.67 -1.59 2.29
N VAL A 653 11.88 -0.61 1.84
CA VAL A 653 11.59 0.62 2.58
C VAL A 653 10.09 0.78 2.72
N ASN A 654 9.62 1.03 3.94
CA ASN A 654 8.23 1.37 4.17
C ASN A 654 8.09 2.46 5.24
N VAL A 655 6.91 3.09 5.29
CA VAL A 655 6.58 4.13 6.25
C VAL A 655 5.75 3.54 7.38
N THR A 656 5.86 4.12 8.57
CA THR A 656 5.01 3.78 9.71
C THR A 656 3.56 4.16 9.46
N GLU A 657 2.65 3.37 10.01
CA GLU A 657 1.22 3.65 10.11
C GLU A 657 0.78 3.32 11.55
N ASN A 658 0.32 4.34 12.26
CA ASN A 658 -0.01 4.30 13.68
C ASN A 658 1.13 3.75 14.55
N GLY A 659 2.37 4.14 14.23
CA GLY A 659 3.59 3.67 14.88
C GLY A 659 4.03 2.27 14.49
N VAL A 660 3.34 1.59 13.58
CA VAL A 660 3.72 0.25 13.12
C VAL A 660 4.23 0.33 11.70
N VAL A 661 5.41 -0.22 11.42
CA VAL A 661 5.84 -0.46 10.04
C VAL A 661 5.66 -1.95 9.73
N SER A 662 5.10 -2.26 8.56
CA SER A 662 4.91 -3.63 8.12
C SER A 662 5.54 -3.84 6.75
N PHE A 663 6.28 -4.93 6.59
CA PHE A 663 6.87 -5.36 5.34
C PHE A 663 6.21 -6.67 4.94
N ASP A 664 5.55 -6.73 3.80
CA ASP A 664 4.68 -7.84 3.38
C ASP A 664 5.26 -8.69 2.23
N THR A 665 6.36 -8.24 1.64
CA THR A 665 6.92 -8.77 0.39
C THR A 665 8.40 -9.09 0.48
N LEU A 666 8.99 -9.07 1.69
CA LEU A 666 10.41 -9.37 1.83
C LEU A 666 10.66 -10.85 1.60
N SER A 667 11.73 -11.22 0.92
CA SER A 667 12.16 -12.61 0.78
C SER A 667 13.69 -12.68 0.64
N VAL A 668 14.28 -13.84 0.90
CA VAL A 668 15.73 -14.06 0.74
C VAL A 668 15.93 -15.11 -0.33
N ASP A 669 16.75 -14.83 -1.34
CA ASP A 669 16.94 -15.67 -2.53
C ASP A 669 17.77 -16.95 -2.29
N LYS A 670 18.43 -17.07 -1.15
CA LYS A 670 19.33 -18.20 -0.81
C LYS A 670 19.01 -18.79 0.54
N GLU A 671 19.39 -20.05 0.71
CA GLU A 671 19.40 -20.75 1.99
C GLU A 671 20.55 -20.28 2.89
N GLY A 672 20.36 -20.37 4.21
CA GLY A 672 21.40 -20.03 5.17
C GLY A 672 20.87 -19.38 6.44
N ASN A 673 21.81 -18.91 7.27
CA ASN A 673 21.51 -18.14 8.46
C ASN A 673 21.84 -16.67 8.20
N PHE A 674 20.82 -15.82 8.18
CA PHE A 674 20.95 -14.41 7.85
C PHE A 674 20.58 -13.54 9.05
N SER A 675 21.11 -12.32 9.07
CA SER A 675 20.67 -11.27 10.00
C SER A 675 20.09 -10.13 9.20
N LEU A 676 18.80 -9.85 9.39
CA LEU A 676 18.09 -8.74 8.78
C LEU A 676 18.10 -7.56 9.75
N GLY A 677 18.71 -6.44 9.36
CA GLY A 677 18.75 -5.20 10.11
C GLY A 677 17.67 -4.23 9.65
N PHE A 678 17.10 -3.47 10.57
CA PHE A 678 16.12 -2.42 10.29
C PHE A 678 16.65 -1.06 10.74
N PHE A 679 16.53 -0.04 9.89
CA PHE A 679 17.08 1.29 10.10
C PHE A 679 16.00 2.34 9.96
N VAL A 680 16.01 3.34 10.85
CA VAL A 680 15.00 4.40 10.93
C VAL A 680 15.55 5.68 10.31
N GLY A 681 14.77 6.37 9.46
CA GLY A 681 15.11 7.67 8.88
C GLY A 681 13.89 8.57 8.69
N GLN A 682 14.10 9.89 8.57
CA GLN A 682 13.00 10.85 8.33
C GLN A 682 12.62 10.94 6.85
N THR A 683 13.51 10.50 5.97
CA THR A 683 13.27 10.42 4.53
C THR A 683 13.66 9.04 4.01
N VAL A 684 13.15 8.67 2.84
CA VAL A 684 13.52 7.42 2.16
C VAL A 684 15.04 7.34 1.98
N GLY A 685 15.66 8.41 1.45
CA GLY A 685 17.10 8.45 1.19
C GLY A 685 17.93 8.35 2.47
N GLU A 686 17.51 8.99 3.57
CA GLU A 686 18.21 8.87 4.85
C GLU A 686 18.13 7.45 5.42
N ALA A 687 16.94 6.82 5.38
CA ALA A 687 16.77 5.45 5.85
C ALA A 687 17.60 4.45 5.02
N GLU A 688 17.74 4.68 3.71
CA GLU A 688 18.59 3.87 2.84
C GLU A 688 20.08 4.13 3.10
N GLU A 689 20.54 5.38 3.14
CA GLU A 689 21.94 5.76 3.35
C GLU A 689 22.51 5.23 4.69
N ILE A 690 21.73 5.32 5.77
CA ILE A 690 22.16 4.82 7.10
C ILE A 690 22.54 3.34 7.02
N GLY A 691 21.79 2.57 6.24
CA GLY A 691 22.06 1.15 6.06
C GLY A 691 23.23 0.83 5.12
N GLU A 692 23.71 1.77 4.28
CA GLU A 692 24.88 1.53 3.40
C GLU A 692 26.20 1.85 4.09
N ARG A 693 26.22 2.81 5.02
CA ARG A 693 27.45 3.22 5.72
C ARG A 693 28.06 2.16 6.64
N GLU A 694 27.35 1.07 6.95
CA GLU A 694 27.93 -0.05 7.71
C GLU A 694 29.03 -0.81 6.93
N GLU A 695 29.15 -0.62 5.61
CA GLU A 695 30.14 -1.32 4.77
C GLU A 695 31.60 -0.86 4.98
N GLY A 696 31.82 0.35 5.51
CA GLY A 696 33.14 1.01 5.48
C GLY A 696 34.01 0.90 6.74
N GLY A 697 33.57 0.22 7.81
CA GLY A 697 34.36 0.08 9.04
C GLY A 697 34.47 1.34 9.92
N GLU A 698 33.85 2.45 9.55
CA GLU A 698 33.90 3.71 10.30
C GLU A 698 32.50 4.17 10.71
N LYS A 699 32.15 3.99 11.99
CA LYS A 699 30.94 4.49 12.67
C LYS A 699 29.62 4.37 11.87
N GLY A 700 29.35 3.19 11.31
CA GLY A 700 28.02 2.88 10.76
C GLY A 700 26.92 3.01 11.82
N GLY A 701 25.74 3.48 11.40
CA GLY A 701 24.59 3.63 12.29
C GLY A 701 24.08 2.26 12.73
N LYS A 702 24.10 1.99 14.04
CA LYS A 702 23.61 0.73 14.60
C LYS A 702 22.15 0.49 14.20
N ALA A 703 21.84 -0.69 13.66
CA ALA A 703 20.48 -1.08 13.35
C ALA A 703 19.53 -0.87 14.55
N ALA A 704 18.37 -0.27 14.29
CA ALA A 704 17.34 0.02 15.29
C ALA A 704 16.63 -1.25 15.77
N ALA A 705 16.58 -2.30 14.94
CA ALA A 705 16.26 -3.68 15.30
C ALA A 705 17.05 -4.65 14.41
N SER A 706 17.20 -5.89 14.87
CA SER A 706 17.77 -6.97 14.06
C SER A 706 17.00 -8.27 14.27
N LEU A 707 16.77 -9.01 13.19
CA LEU A 707 16.09 -10.30 13.16
C LEU A 707 17.03 -11.36 12.60
N ARG A 708 17.21 -12.48 13.30
CA ARG A 708 17.96 -13.63 12.78
C ARG A 708 17.00 -14.55 12.03
N LEU A 709 17.28 -14.76 10.75
CA LEU A 709 16.50 -15.62 9.86
C LEU A 709 17.28 -16.91 9.60
N ARG A 710 16.58 -18.04 9.61
CA ARG A 710 17.10 -19.33 9.14
C ARG A 710 16.26 -19.75 7.95
N VAL A 711 16.83 -19.60 6.76
CA VAL A 711 16.21 -20.02 5.50
C VAL A 711 16.70 -21.44 5.23
N GLY A 712 15.78 -22.40 5.27
CA GLY A 712 16.10 -23.82 5.05
C GLY A 712 16.25 -24.14 3.56
N MET A 713 16.92 -25.26 3.26
CA MET A 713 16.79 -25.90 1.95
C MET A 713 15.34 -26.33 1.75
N ASP A 714 14.81 -26.21 0.53
CA ASP A 714 13.55 -26.86 0.18
C ASP A 714 13.70 -28.38 0.47
N PRO A 715 12.88 -28.98 1.33
CA PRO A 715 12.97 -30.41 1.63
C PRO A 715 12.81 -31.29 0.37
N THR A 716 12.12 -30.78 -0.66
CA THR A 716 12.03 -31.42 -1.98
C THR A 716 13.38 -31.39 -2.69
N GLU A 717 14.03 -30.24 -2.69
CA GLU A 717 15.35 -30.02 -3.29
C GLU A 717 16.44 -30.80 -2.54
N ALA A 718 16.44 -30.78 -1.20
CA ALA A 718 17.37 -31.58 -0.40
C ALA A 718 17.23 -33.09 -0.66
N ARG A 719 15.99 -33.56 -0.83
CA ARG A 719 15.71 -34.96 -1.18
C ARG A 719 16.12 -35.27 -2.61
N MET A 720 15.89 -34.35 -3.54
CA MET A 720 16.30 -34.48 -4.95
C MET A 720 17.82 -34.45 -5.09
N ALA A 721 18.52 -33.53 -4.43
CA ALA A 721 19.97 -33.45 -4.41
C ALA A 721 20.60 -34.75 -3.89
N GLY A 722 20.05 -35.34 -2.82
CA GLY A 722 20.49 -36.65 -2.34
C GLY A 722 20.28 -37.78 -3.37
N VAL A 723 19.18 -37.75 -4.12
CA VAL A 723 18.92 -38.72 -5.21
C VAL A 723 19.85 -38.50 -6.41
N CYS A 724 20.06 -37.25 -6.84
CA CYS A 724 20.96 -36.93 -7.95
C CYS A 724 22.42 -37.25 -7.57
N HIS A 725 22.87 -36.94 -6.34
CA HIS A 725 24.21 -37.32 -5.85
C HIS A 725 24.39 -38.83 -5.77
N GLY A 726 23.40 -39.56 -5.25
CA GLY A 726 23.47 -41.03 -5.22
C GLY A 726 23.57 -41.65 -6.61
N LEU A 727 22.91 -41.06 -7.61
CA LEU A 727 23.04 -41.47 -9.02
C LEU A 727 24.43 -41.14 -9.58
N PHE A 728 24.97 -39.96 -9.28
CA PHE A 728 26.31 -39.55 -9.71
C PHE A 728 27.41 -40.43 -9.09
N ASP A 729 27.35 -40.69 -7.78
CA ASP A 729 28.33 -41.53 -7.08
C ASP A 729 28.29 -42.97 -7.59
N SER A 730 27.09 -43.50 -7.87
CA SER A 730 26.95 -44.82 -8.50
C SER A 730 27.58 -44.89 -9.89
N PHE A 731 27.60 -43.78 -10.63
CA PHE A 731 28.25 -43.69 -11.94
C PHE A 731 29.77 -43.65 -11.82
N MET A 732 30.30 -42.81 -10.93
CA MET A 732 31.75 -42.66 -10.73
C MET A 732 32.38 -43.93 -10.14
N CYS A 733 31.72 -44.60 -9.20
CA CYS A 733 32.24 -45.84 -8.60
C CYS A 733 32.18 -47.06 -9.54
N SER A 734 31.29 -47.07 -10.55
CA SER A 734 31.23 -48.18 -11.51
C SER A 734 32.31 -48.09 -12.59
N ALA A 735 33.04 -46.97 -12.68
CA ALA A 735 34.06 -46.74 -13.71
C ALA A 735 35.46 -47.22 -13.33
N GLU A 736 35.71 -47.57 -12.05
CA GLU A 736 37.05 -47.90 -11.56
C GLU A 736 37.38 -49.41 -11.53
N ASP A 737 36.39 -50.31 -11.60
CA ASP A 737 36.61 -51.75 -11.37
C ASP A 737 36.51 -52.66 -12.60
N ASP A 738 36.06 -52.17 -13.76
CA ASP A 738 36.03 -52.97 -15.00
C ASP A 738 36.89 -52.31 -16.08
N GLU A 739 37.83 -53.07 -16.68
CA GLU A 739 38.55 -52.63 -17.87
C GLU A 739 37.52 -52.17 -18.91
N PRO A 740 37.60 -50.92 -19.42
CA PRO A 740 36.64 -50.42 -20.39
C PRO A 740 36.72 -51.33 -21.61
N VAL A 741 35.61 -52.02 -21.90
CA VAL A 741 35.44 -52.76 -23.14
C VAL A 741 35.69 -51.77 -24.28
N ARG A 742 36.85 -51.90 -24.93
CA ARG A 742 37.22 -51.14 -26.12
C ARG A 742 36.23 -51.47 -27.23
N LEU A 743 35.18 -50.69 -27.31
CA LEU A 743 34.37 -50.57 -28.53
C LEU A 743 35.16 -49.68 -29.48
N ASP A 744 35.91 -50.32 -30.37
CA ASP A 744 36.65 -49.65 -31.43
C ASP A 744 35.66 -48.83 -32.29
N ASN A 745 35.77 -47.51 -32.22
CA ASN A 745 35.29 -46.51 -33.18
C ASN A 745 33.82 -46.04 -33.15
N LEU A 746 33.09 -46.09 -32.04
CA LEU A 746 31.92 -45.21 -31.87
C LEU A 746 31.84 -44.68 -30.43
N GLU A 747 31.70 -43.35 -30.36
CA GLU A 747 31.31 -42.52 -29.22
C GLU A 747 30.92 -43.31 -27.97
N ALA A 748 31.68 -43.18 -26.88
CA ALA A 748 31.34 -43.77 -25.59
C ALA A 748 30.07 -43.11 -25.03
N VAL A 749 28.91 -43.61 -25.48
CA VAL A 749 27.59 -43.21 -24.99
C VAL A 749 27.21 -44.23 -23.92
N SER A 750 27.29 -43.84 -22.66
CA SER A 750 26.77 -44.64 -21.55
C SER A 750 25.24 -44.63 -21.60
N LEU A 751 24.64 -45.77 -21.95
CA LEU A 751 23.19 -45.93 -22.00
C LEU A 751 22.67 -46.20 -20.59
N ILE A 752 21.90 -45.27 -20.01
CA ILE A 752 21.23 -45.48 -18.72
C ILE A 752 19.72 -45.33 -18.93
N PRO A 753 18.94 -46.43 -18.89
CA PRO A 753 17.49 -46.35 -19.01
C PRO A 753 16.89 -45.71 -17.76
N PHE A 754 16.38 -44.49 -17.90
CA PHE A 754 15.58 -43.84 -16.86
C PHE A 754 14.12 -44.29 -16.94
N PRO A 755 13.47 -44.65 -15.81
CA PRO A 755 12.04 -44.92 -15.82
C PRO A 755 11.27 -43.68 -16.26
N SER A 756 10.26 -43.82 -17.11
CA SER A 756 9.46 -42.71 -17.66
C SER A 756 8.79 -41.79 -16.61
N SER A 757 8.74 -42.22 -15.34
CA SER A 757 8.30 -41.41 -14.20
C SER A 757 9.31 -40.32 -13.76
N THR A 758 10.55 -40.34 -14.23
CA THR A 758 11.58 -39.33 -13.90
C THR A 758 11.60 -38.14 -14.87
N LYS A 759 10.67 -38.08 -15.83
CA LYS A 759 10.51 -36.99 -16.81
C LYS A 759 10.27 -35.59 -16.22
N PHE A 760 10.21 -35.45 -14.90
CA PHE A 760 9.99 -34.21 -14.16
C PHE A 760 11.12 -33.85 -13.19
N MET A 761 12.30 -34.46 -13.30
CA MET A 761 13.38 -34.18 -12.35
C MET A 761 14.26 -32.97 -12.74
N PRO A 762 14.54 -32.05 -11.80
CA PRO A 762 15.57 -31.00 -11.94
C PRO A 762 17.00 -31.55 -11.94
N CYS A 763 17.21 -32.88 -11.88
CA CYS A 763 18.54 -33.46 -12.07
C CYS A 763 19.08 -33.21 -13.50
N VAL A 764 18.23 -32.90 -14.49
CA VAL A 764 18.72 -32.59 -15.85
C VAL A 764 19.65 -31.40 -15.83
N ASP A 765 19.23 -30.29 -15.19
CA ASP A 765 20.06 -29.09 -15.06
C ASP A 765 21.35 -29.38 -14.29
N LEU A 766 21.26 -30.18 -13.21
CA LEU A 766 22.40 -30.58 -12.39
C LEU A 766 23.40 -31.49 -13.14
N LEU A 767 22.90 -32.37 -14.01
CA LEU A 767 23.71 -33.23 -14.88
C LEU A 767 24.33 -32.42 -16.03
N GLU A 768 23.61 -31.46 -16.60
CA GLU A 768 24.13 -30.51 -17.57
C GLU A 768 25.20 -29.58 -16.97
N GLU A 769 25.00 -29.10 -15.75
CA GLU A 769 25.99 -28.36 -14.97
C GLU A 769 27.23 -29.20 -14.64
N ALA A 770 27.05 -30.51 -14.41
CA ALA A 770 28.15 -31.45 -14.24
C ALA A 770 28.86 -31.83 -15.56
N GLY A 771 28.41 -31.28 -16.70
CA GLY A 771 29.04 -31.47 -18.00
C GLY A 771 28.47 -32.61 -18.84
N PHE A 772 27.31 -33.17 -18.47
CA PHE A 772 26.62 -34.19 -19.26
C PHE A 772 25.54 -33.55 -20.14
N MET A 773 25.61 -33.77 -21.45
CA MET A 773 24.52 -33.48 -22.36
C MET A 773 23.40 -34.51 -22.18
N VAL A 774 22.22 -34.03 -21.81
CA VAL A 774 21.05 -34.88 -21.62
C VAL A 774 20.19 -34.80 -22.89
N THR A 775 20.01 -35.93 -23.58
CA THR A 775 19.14 -35.99 -24.78
C THR A 775 18.03 -37.00 -24.57
N GLN A 776 16.84 -36.76 -25.11
CA GLN A 776 15.71 -37.69 -24.97
C GLN A 776 15.59 -38.55 -26.22
N SER A 777 15.51 -39.87 -26.10
CA SER A 777 15.21 -40.71 -27.28
C SER A 777 13.78 -40.50 -27.75
N TRP A 778 13.59 -40.85 -29.02
CA TRP A 778 12.33 -41.22 -29.66
C TRP A 778 11.40 -42.11 -28.79
N ILE A 779 11.95 -42.92 -27.88
CA ILE A 779 11.20 -43.86 -27.02
C ILE A 779 10.90 -43.25 -25.64
N GLY A 780 11.43 -42.05 -25.36
CA GLY A 780 11.23 -41.33 -24.11
C GLY A 780 12.26 -41.60 -23.01
N ASP A 781 13.32 -42.36 -23.30
CA ASP A 781 14.45 -42.58 -22.40
C ASP A 781 15.37 -41.35 -22.41
N LEU A 782 16.04 -41.08 -21.29
CA LEU A 782 17.09 -40.07 -21.21
C LEU A 782 18.45 -40.68 -21.56
N TRP A 783 19.23 -39.98 -22.37
CA TRP A 783 20.57 -40.33 -22.82
C TRP A 783 21.53 -39.31 -22.25
N LEU A 784 22.46 -39.78 -21.43
CA LEU A 784 23.53 -38.97 -20.90
C LEU A 784 24.74 -39.14 -21.80
N ARG A 785 25.02 -38.12 -22.61
CA ARG A 785 26.27 -38.04 -23.35
C ARG A 785 27.18 -37.11 -22.58
N SER A 786 28.33 -37.56 -22.10
CA SER A 786 29.34 -36.63 -21.58
C SER A 786 29.61 -35.58 -22.67
N SER A 787 29.29 -34.31 -22.40
CA SER A 787 29.58 -33.26 -23.37
C SER A 787 31.10 -33.17 -23.52
N SER A 788 31.54 -32.84 -24.73
CA SER A 788 32.89 -32.97 -25.31
C SER A 788 34.09 -32.41 -24.52
N GLY A 789 33.91 -31.96 -23.28
CA GLY A 789 35.00 -31.71 -22.33
C GLY A 789 35.75 -32.99 -21.94
N VAL A 790 35.09 -34.15 -21.81
CA VAL A 790 35.78 -35.38 -21.40
C VAL A 790 36.59 -36.02 -22.53
N GLU A 791 36.20 -35.85 -23.80
CA GLU A 791 37.06 -36.27 -24.92
C GLU A 791 38.37 -35.45 -25.00
N ILE A 792 38.40 -34.22 -24.46
CA ILE A 792 39.64 -33.44 -24.25
C ILE A 792 40.40 -33.92 -23.00
N LEU A 793 39.70 -34.42 -21.97
CA LEU A 793 40.30 -35.00 -20.76
C LEU A 793 40.80 -36.45 -20.94
N GLY A 794 40.48 -37.09 -22.08
CA GLY A 794 41.09 -38.36 -22.52
C GLY A 794 42.56 -38.23 -22.94
N LEU A 795 43.08 -37.00 -23.02
CA LEU A 795 44.52 -36.73 -22.93
C LEU A 795 44.81 -36.41 -21.47
N GLY A 796 45.63 -37.24 -20.81
CA GLY A 796 45.95 -37.13 -19.38
C GLY A 796 46.04 -35.68 -18.93
N LEU A 797 45.19 -35.33 -17.94
CA LEU A 797 45.11 -33.98 -17.38
C LEU A 797 46.50 -33.45 -17.06
N ILE A 798 46.82 -32.25 -17.54
CA ILE A 798 48.09 -31.60 -17.21
C ILE A 798 48.08 -31.29 -15.72
N THR A 799 48.85 -32.06 -14.95
CA THR A 799 48.99 -31.87 -13.50
C THR A 799 50.32 -31.20 -13.16
N LYS A 800 50.46 -30.80 -11.90
CA LYS A 800 51.65 -30.11 -11.41
C LYS A 800 52.86 -31.05 -11.25
N ASP A 801 52.62 -32.34 -11.07
CA ASP A 801 53.66 -33.38 -10.95
C ASP A 801 54.31 -33.75 -12.29
N MET A 802 53.66 -33.47 -13.42
CA MET A 802 54.25 -33.66 -14.75
C MET A 802 55.44 -32.72 -14.99
N GLY A 803 56.49 -33.25 -15.63
CA GLY A 803 57.67 -32.47 -16.01
C GLY A 803 57.36 -31.42 -17.09
N TYR A 804 58.17 -30.36 -17.21
CA TYR A 804 57.88 -29.26 -18.16
C TYR A 804 57.74 -29.72 -19.62
N TRP A 805 58.54 -30.70 -20.06
CA TRP A 805 58.44 -31.28 -21.40
C TRP A 805 57.09 -32.00 -21.60
N GLU A 806 56.68 -32.77 -20.59
CA GLU A 806 55.45 -33.57 -20.59
C GLU A 806 54.20 -32.69 -20.62
N ARG A 807 54.18 -31.59 -19.84
CA ARG A 807 53.08 -30.61 -19.84
C ARG A 807 52.85 -29.97 -21.21
N LEU A 808 53.91 -29.84 -22.03
CA LEU A 808 53.82 -29.35 -23.41
C LEU A 808 53.61 -30.46 -24.45
N GLY A 809 53.66 -31.73 -24.04
CA GLY A 809 53.61 -32.88 -24.96
C GLY A 809 54.83 -32.95 -25.88
N LEU A 810 56.02 -32.70 -25.33
CA LEU A 810 57.29 -32.72 -26.03
C LEU A 810 58.25 -33.75 -25.44
N GLU A 811 59.17 -34.25 -26.25
CA GLU A 811 60.30 -35.05 -25.79
C GLU A 811 61.38 -34.15 -25.16
N VAL A 812 62.09 -34.67 -24.17
CA VAL A 812 63.20 -33.99 -23.50
C VAL A 812 64.28 -33.63 -24.53
N GLY A 813 64.72 -32.37 -24.54
CA GLY A 813 65.70 -31.87 -25.51
C GLY A 813 65.10 -31.33 -26.81
N SER A 814 63.77 -31.18 -26.91
CA SER A 814 63.16 -30.55 -28.08
C SER A 814 63.66 -29.12 -28.30
N SER A 815 63.86 -28.74 -29.56
CA SER A 815 64.39 -27.43 -29.94
C SER A 815 63.50 -26.26 -29.48
N LYS A 816 64.09 -25.07 -29.35
CA LYS A 816 63.36 -23.83 -29.00
C LYS A 816 62.16 -23.54 -29.90
N ALA A 817 62.26 -23.87 -31.18
CA ALA A 817 61.16 -23.72 -32.12
C ALA A 817 60.00 -24.69 -31.80
N GLN A 818 60.31 -25.93 -31.43
CA GLN A 818 59.31 -26.92 -31.01
C GLN A 818 58.64 -26.52 -29.69
N VAL A 819 59.41 -26.04 -28.71
CA VAL A 819 58.87 -25.51 -27.43
C VAL A 819 57.87 -24.39 -27.67
N LYS A 820 58.23 -23.40 -28.51
CA LYS A 820 57.32 -22.29 -28.83
C LYS A 820 56.06 -22.74 -29.57
N LYS A 821 56.20 -23.69 -30.51
CA LYS A 821 55.07 -24.24 -31.27
C LYS A 821 54.13 -25.04 -30.37
N ALA A 822 54.66 -25.86 -29.48
CA ALA A 822 53.88 -26.65 -28.52
C ALA A 822 53.14 -25.76 -27.52
N TYR A 823 53.82 -24.76 -26.96
CA TYR A 823 53.20 -23.76 -26.10
C TYR A 823 52.03 -23.07 -26.80
N PHE A 824 52.21 -22.58 -28.04
CA PHE A 824 51.13 -21.93 -28.78
C PHE A 824 49.92 -22.85 -29.02
N LYS A 825 50.17 -24.13 -29.34
CA LYS A 825 49.09 -25.11 -29.52
C LYS A 825 48.33 -25.34 -28.21
N LYS A 826 49.05 -25.57 -27.11
CA LYS A 826 48.46 -25.85 -25.79
C LYS A 826 47.77 -24.64 -25.17
N SER A 827 48.31 -23.44 -25.38
CA SER A 827 47.71 -22.20 -24.88
C SER A 827 46.38 -21.90 -25.57
N LEU A 828 46.23 -22.18 -26.87
CA LEU A 828 44.94 -22.07 -27.57
C LEU A 828 43.92 -23.12 -27.11
N GLU A 829 44.38 -24.33 -26.82
CA GLU A 829 43.53 -25.43 -26.34
C GLU A 829 42.93 -25.10 -24.97
N TRP A 830 43.75 -24.57 -24.06
CA TRP A 830 43.41 -24.32 -22.66
C TRP A 830 43.15 -22.84 -22.33
N HIS A 831 43.01 -21.97 -23.34
CA HIS A 831 42.76 -20.55 -23.09
C HIS A 831 41.42 -20.34 -22.37
N PRO A 832 41.36 -19.61 -21.23
CA PRO A 832 40.12 -19.43 -20.47
C PRO A 832 38.92 -18.94 -21.29
N ASP A 833 39.17 -18.12 -22.32
CA ASP A 833 38.12 -17.58 -23.20
C ASP A 833 37.41 -18.65 -24.03
N ARG A 834 38.08 -19.78 -24.32
CA ARG A 834 37.46 -20.90 -25.04
C ARG A 834 36.45 -21.66 -24.16
N TRP A 835 36.54 -21.47 -22.84
CA TRP A 835 35.73 -22.15 -21.84
C TRP A 835 34.66 -21.24 -21.21
N VAL A 836 34.35 -20.10 -21.84
CA VAL A 836 33.33 -19.16 -21.34
C VAL A 836 31.94 -19.80 -21.29
N GLN A 837 31.64 -20.73 -22.20
CA GLN A 837 30.38 -21.47 -22.23
C GLN A 837 30.30 -22.59 -21.16
N HIS A 838 31.41 -22.89 -20.46
CA HIS A 838 31.48 -23.92 -19.42
C HIS A 838 32.07 -23.32 -18.13
N PRO A 839 31.30 -22.53 -17.35
CA PRO A 839 31.80 -21.78 -16.20
C PRO A 839 32.53 -22.64 -15.16
N HIS A 840 32.08 -23.88 -14.94
CA HIS A 840 32.68 -24.82 -14.01
C HIS A 840 34.04 -25.38 -14.47
N LEU A 841 34.31 -25.42 -15.79
CA LEU A 841 35.61 -25.82 -16.35
C LEU A 841 36.55 -24.63 -16.54
N ARG A 842 36.04 -23.40 -16.57
CA ARG A 842 36.84 -22.19 -16.78
C ARG A 842 37.97 -22.04 -15.75
N SER A 843 37.68 -22.34 -14.47
CA SER A 843 38.68 -22.30 -13.40
C SER A 843 39.76 -23.38 -13.57
N LYS A 844 39.36 -24.60 -13.93
CA LYS A 844 40.28 -25.70 -14.22
C LYS A 844 41.16 -25.41 -15.45
N ALA A 845 40.57 -24.89 -16.52
CA ALA A 845 41.28 -24.49 -17.72
C ALA A 845 42.29 -23.36 -17.44
N ALA A 846 41.92 -22.39 -16.60
CA ALA A 846 42.84 -21.34 -16.16
C ALA A 846 44.06 -21.90 -15.39
N ASN A 847 43.83 -22.85 -14.48
CA ASN A 847 44.92 -23.51 -13.75
C ASN A 847 45.84 -24.29 -14.70
N ILE A 848 45.28 -25.01 -15.67
CA ILE A 848 46.07 -25.76 -16.66
C ILE A 848 46.85 -24.81 -17.57
N PHE A 849 46.23 -23.71 -18.00
CA PHE A 849 46.90 -22.67 -18.79
C PHE A 849 48.10 -22.07 -18.03
N GLU A 850 47.98 -21.90 -16.71
CA GLU A 850 49.08 -21.46 -15.86
C GLU A 850 50.22 -22.49 -15.83
N LEU A 851 49.91 -23.78 -15.69
CA LEU A 851 50.91 -24.86 -15.73
C LEU A 851 51.63 -24.97 -17.08
N ILE A 852 50.90 -24.76 -18.19
CA ILE A 852 51.47 -24.68 -19.55
C ILE A 852 52.39 -23.47 -19.68
N SER A 853 51.98 -22.32 -19.14
CA SER A 853 52.76 -21.08 -19.15
C SER A 853 54.03 -21.19 -18.30
N GLU A 854 53.94 -21.87 -17.16
CA GLU A 854 55.07 -22.20 -16.29
C GLU A 854 56.08 -23.09 -17.03
N ALA A 855 55.62 -24.17 -17.67
CA ALA A 855 56.46 -25.08 -18.43
C ALA A 855 57.22 -24.36 -19.56
N TYR A 856 56.53 -23.50 -20.31
CA TYR A 856 57.15 -22.70 -21.36
C TYR A 856 58.22 -21.74 -20.82
N ARG A 857 57.97 -21.07 -19.69
CA ARG A 857 58.96 -20.19 -19.04
C ARG A 857 60.19 -20.97 -18.60
N GLY A 858 60.01 -22.13 -17.97
CA GLY A 858 61.10 -23.00 -17.54
C GLY A 858 61.99 -23.41 -18.71
N LEU A 859 61.38 -23.99 -19.75
CA LEU A 859 62.13 -24.48 -20.93
C LEU A 859 62.76 -23.35 -21.76
N SER A 860 62.07 -22.21 -21.89
CA SER A 860 62.61 -21.06 -22.63
C SER A 860 63.78 -20.36 -21.91
N GLY A 861 63.84 -20.48 -20.58
CA GLY A 861 64.97 -20.00 -19.77
C GLY A 861 66.22 -20.85 -19.98
N CYS A 862 66.07 -22.18 -19.92
CA CYS A 862 67.16 -23.14 -20.14
C CYS A 862 67.83 -22.96 -21.52
N LEU A 863 67.02 -22.80 -22.58
CA LEU A 863 67.50 -22.67 -23.96
C LEU A 863 68.19 -21.33 -24.30
N LYS A 864 68.32 -20.39 -23.35
CA LYS A 864 69.12 -19.18 -23.54
C LYS A 864 70.60 -19.38 -23.18
N MET A 865 70.93 -20.42 -22.42
CA MET A 865 72.28 -20.63 -21.88
C MET A 865 73.20 -21.42 -22.83
N GLU A 866 72.65 -22.22 -23.76
CA GLU A 866 73.44 -23.02 -24.72
C GLU A 866 74.19 -22.21 -25.80
N GLY A 867 74.06 -20.88 -25.80
CA GLY A 867 74.80 -19.98 -26.71
C GLY A 867 76.06 -19.36 -26.10
N GLY A 868 76.37 -19.64 -24.83
CA GLY A 868 77.57 -19.13 -24.15
C GLY A 868 78.44 -20.29 -23.69
N GLU A 869 79.65 -20.41 -24.26
CA GLU A 869 80.71 -21.29 -23.78
C GLU A 869 81.07 -20.92 -22.34
N GLY A 870 80.42 -21.58 -21.37
CA GLY A 870 80.66 -21.40 -19.96
C GLY A 870 80.30 -22.69 -19.23
N GLU A 871 81.29 -23.55 -19.05
CA GLU A 871 81.20 -24.76 -18.23
C GLU A 871 80.86 -24.36 -16.79
N GLY A 872 79.60 -24.51 -16.40
CA GLY A 872 79.11 -24.33 -15.04
C GLY A 872 78.08 -25.41 -14.74
N GLU A 873 78.42 -26.30 -13.80
CA GLU A 873 77.67 -27.48 -13.43
C GLU A 873 76.21 -27.20 -13.00
N GLY A 874 75.28 -27.93 -13.63
CA GLY A 874 74.24 -28.69 -12.93
C GLY A 874 73.22 -27.93 -12.09
N GLY A 875 72.35 -27.15 -12.73
CA GLY A 875 71.19 -26.54 -12.10
C GLY A 875 69.91 -26.69 -12.92
N MET A 876 69.22 -27.83 -12.74
CA MET A 876 67.81 -28.07 -13.11
C MET A 876 67.35 -27.49 -14.46
N CYS A 877 68.10 -27.84 -15.50
CA CYS A 877 67.70 -27.93 -16.89
C CYS A 877 68.28 -29.26 -17.39
#